data_AF-A0A8C3NIK1-F1
#
_entry.id   AF-A0A8C3NIK1-F1
#
_cell.length_a   1.000
_cell.length_b   1.000
_cell.length_c   1.000
_cell.angle_alpha   90.00
_cell.angle_beta   90.00
_cell.angle_gamma   90.00
#
_symmetry.space_group_name_H-M   'P 1'
#
loop_
_entity.id
_entity.type
_entity.pdbx_description
1 polymer ?
#
loop_
_entity_poly.entity_id
_entity_poly.type
_entity_poly.pdbx_seq_one_letter_code
_entity_poly.pdbx_strand_id
1 'polypeptide(L)'
;VPICAKDISDDLMKEFAFLSGGRGKDKAWIITLPDNAGFNQVPEESVARVLTYLTSVPSQHESDTKFILILDRRLDTWTSVKTTLQKIAASFPGNLHLVMVLRPTGFFQRTFTDIGFRFSQEDFLLKLPVVMLSSVSDLLTYIEEQQLTPELGGTLEYCHSEWVIFRTAIESFALTVKDIAQMLQCFGTELAEAELPEDMFCTPAQGMAGMAPDREGKLLLSSFEEPDSGECSQEQQQERPGDWETVNRLLGQLREMETAFDGFWEKHQLKMEQYLQLWKFEQSFQEVGSDVLPLAEGRGGDLVERSFYAFLLRVFNLCCCSLAVAGLVVILHGHQLAANHHYALNLICQQCNELRHHCDLLAEHGKRKQLRLQRTLELHTRLQQALQCCDEGAYLLANQQMDKCQSKEGAQKALQDIERFLESSSSYLNYDPQALQGQLQAVQGKLDSVRSMFESRQCCFRRLLDKHVRPVQLVAPRPETPPRAKSPLFSPKHGKTSCTYDFQLWALFHWQGYRAEMDNPAMLILLPPVLRNRKDVLFGNMPEIYDFHNKIFLHSLESCLGAPERVGCCFLDRREDFQMYEKYCQNKPRSESLWRQCSESSFFQECQRKLEHKLGLDSYLLKPVQRLTKYQLLLKELLKYSTSCDGVQELQEALVAMLDLLKSVNDSMHQISITGYDGDLSELGKVLMQGSFSVWAGHRKGPTKMKDLARFKPMQRHLFLYEKALVFCKKREEHGDGYDKTSSYSFKHFLKMNAVGITENVKGDHRKFEIWYSGREEVYVVQAQTVDLKMAWLNEIRKILFKQQELIKGTFAQFLCGFHSAAEAFLLAHC
;
A
#
# COMPACT_ATOMS: atom_id res chain seq x y z
N VAL A 1 -22.66 39.42 19.45
CA VAL A 1 -22.90 37.97 19.36
C VAL A 1 -24.25 37.73 20.03
N PRO A 2 -25.20 37.02 19.42
CA PRO A 2 -26.42 36.64 20.11
C PRO A 2 -26.06 35.84 21.37
N ILE A 3 -26.72 36.14 22.49
CA ILE A 3 -26.46 35.46 23.78
C ILE A 3 -27.01 34.03 23.66
N CYS A 4 -26.20 33.02 23.98
CA CYS A 4 -26.62 31.61 24.00
C CYS A 4 -26.96 31.16 25.43
N ALA A 5 -27.85 30.17 25.56
CA ALA A 5 -28.24 29.57 26.84
C ALA A 5 -27.01 29.12 27.65
N LYS A 6 -26.03 28.54 26.97
CA LYS A 6 -24.78 28.05 27.56
C LYS A 6 -23.97 29.16 28.24
N ASP A 7 -23.97 30.37 27.68
CA ASP A 7 -23.16 31.49 28.17
C ASP A 7 -23.76 32.14 29.43
N ILE A 8 -25.07 31.94 29.65
CA ILE A 8 -25.82 32.48 30.79
C ILE A 8 -26.47 31.38 31.62
N SER A 9 -26.02 30.13 31.49
CA SER A 9 -26.63 28.97 32.15
C SER A 9 -26.66 29.13 33.67
N ASP A 10 -25.59 29.67 34.27
CA ASP A 10 -25.50 29.97 35.70
C ASP A 10 -26.55 31.01 36.16
N ASP A 11 -26.94 31.93 35.28
CA ASP A 11 -27.95 32.94 35.58
C ASP A 11 -29.37 32.45 35.31
N LEU A 12 -29.56 31.61 34.28
CA LEU A 12 -30.83 30.95 34.02
C LEU A 12 -31.19 30.02 35.17
N MET A 13 -30.27 29.17 35.63
CA MET A 13 -30.49 28.20 36.71
C MET A 13 -30.84 28.84 38.08
N LYS A 14 -30.70 30.16 38.24
CA LYS A 14 -31.15 30.90 39.43
C LYS A 14 -32.67 31.14 39.45
N GLU A 15 -33.39 30.82 38.37
CA GLU A 15 -34.86 30.81 38.26
C GLU A 15 -35.54 32.13 38.69
N PHE A 16 -34.88 33.27 38.48
CA PHE A 16 -35.48 34.56 38.84
C PHE A 16 -36.42 35.13 37.75
N ALA A 17 -36.38 34.55 36.55
CA ALA A 17 -37.29 34.79 35.44
C ALA A 17 -37.28 33.58 34.51
N PHE A 18 -38.45 33.18 34.00
CA PHE A 18 -38.56 32.07 33.05
C PHE A 18 -39.65 32.29 31.99
N LEU A 19 -39.51 31.56 30.88
CA LEU A 19 -40.45 31.53 29.76
C LEU A 19 -41.09 30.14 29.71
N SER A 20 -42.34 30.01 30.16
CA SER A 20 -43.03 28.71 30.22
C SER A 20 -43.57 28.22 28.87
N GLY A 21 -43.60 29.10 27.87
CA GLY A 21 -44.28 28.86 26.59
C GLY A 21 -45.73 29.33 26.56
N GLY A 22 -46.29 29.77 27.70
CA GLY A 22 -47.64 30.29 27.79
C GLY A 22 -47.90 31.54 26.93
N ARG A 23 -49.17 31.72 26.54
CA ARG A 23 -49.67 32.81 25.71
C ARG A 23 -50.84 33.54 26.37
N GLY A 24 -50.85 34.87 26.28
CA GLY A 24 -52.04 35.66 26.57
C GLY A 24 -53.06 35.61 25.43
N LYS A 25 -54.26 36.17 25.66
CA LYS A 25 -55.37 36.20 24.68
C LYS A 25 -55.00 36.81 23.32
N ASP A 26 -54.07 37.78 23.31
CA ASP A 26 -53.57 38.41 22.09
C ASP A 26 -52.32 37.72 21.49
N LYS A 27 -52.08 36.45 21.85
CA LYS A 27 -50.87 35.67 21.49
C LYS A 27 -49.55 36.26 22.00
N ALA A 28 -49.60 37.19 22.96
CA ALA A 28 -48.40 37.71 23.61
C ALA A 28 -47.74 36.64 24.50
N TRP A 29 -46.41 36.54 24.46
CA TRP A 29 -45.63 35.57 25.24
C TRP A 29 -45.59 35.94 26.72
N ILE A 30 -45.73 34.94 27.58
CA ILE A 30 -45.75 35.15 29.03
C ILE A 30 -44.34 34.89 29.60
N ILE A 31 -43.74 35.91 30.22
CA ILE A 31 -42.54 35.77 31.05
C ILE A 31 -42.97 35.88 32.51
N THR A 32 -42.59 34.90 33.32
CA THR A 32 -42.91 34.87 34.74
C THR A 32 -41.67 35.17 35.56
N LEU A 33 -41.78 36.12 36.48
CA LEU A 33 -40.83 36.33 37.57
C LEU A 33 -41.46 35.71 38.83
N PRO A 34 -41.04 34.50 39.21
CA PRO A 34 -41.59 33.83 40.38
C PRO A 34 -41.18 34.58 41.66
N ASP A 35 -41.81 34.18 42.76
CA ASP A 35 -41.47 34.72 44.06
C ASP A 35 -40.04 34.32 44.44
N ASN A 36 -39.18 35.31 44.66
CA ASN A 36 -37.77 35.09 44.91
C ASN A 36 -37.24 36.15 45.90
N ALA A 37 -37.06 35.74 47.15
CA ALA A 37 -36.57 36.59 48.23
C ALA A 37 -35.18 37.20 47.97
N GLY A 38 -34.39 36.59 47.08
CA GLY A 38 -33.05 37.05 46.68
C GLY A 38 -33.04 38.00 45.48
N PHE A 39 -34.17 38.31 44.85
CA PHE A 39 -34.20 39.07 43.59
C PHE A 39 -33.52 40.46 43.69
N ASN A 40 -33.65 41.13 44.83
CA ASN A 40 -33.03 42.43 45.04
C ASN A 40 -31.50 42.37 45.02
N GLN A 41 -30.91 41.21 45.35
CA GLN A 41 -29.46 40.96 45.34
C GLN A 41 -28.93 40.57 43.96
N VAL A 42 -29.82 40.24 43.00
CA VAL A 42 -29.41 39.93 41.62
C VAL A 42 -28.91 41.21 40.93
N PRO A 43 -27.70 41.20 40.34
CA PRO A 43 -27.16 42.33 39.60
C PRO A 43 -28.04 42.69 38.40
N GLU A 44 -28.19 43.99 38.13
CA GLU A 44 -29.00 44.50 37.00
C GLU A 44 -28.54 43.94 35.65
N GLU A 45 -27.22 43.79 35.46
CA GLU A 45 -26.64 43.17 34.25
C GLU A 45 -27.08 41.72 34.05
N SER A 46 -27.28 40.95 35.13
CA SER A 46 -27.74 39.56 35.02
C SER A 46 -29.22 39.50 34.65
N VAL A 47 -30.02 40.41 35.20
CA VAL A 47 -31.44 40.57 34.82
C VAL A 47 -31.57 40.97 33.35
N ALA A 48 -30.77 41.94 32.89
CA ALA A 48 -30.76 42.36 31.50
C ALA A 48 -30.36 41.23 30.55
N ARG A 49 -29.31 40.46 30.86
CA ARG A 49 -28.87 39.31 30.04
C ARG A 49 -29.93 38.22 29.93
N VAL A 50 -30.56 37.83 31.04
CA VAL A 50 -31.62 36.80 31.05
C VAL A 50 -32.86 37.29 30.30
N LEU A 51 -33.33 38.51 30.54
CA LEU A 51 -34.49 39.05 29.81
C LEU A 51 -34.21 39.22 28.31
N THR A 52 -32.99 39.61 27.94
CA THR A 52 -32.55 39.67 26.54
C THR A 52 -32.58 38.29 25.89
N TYR A 53 -32.10 37.26 26.59
CA TYR A 53 -32.15 35.90 26.08
C TYR A 53 -33.59 35.38 25.95
N LEU A 54 -34.41 35.49 27.01
CA LEU A 54 -35.79 34.98 27.02
C LEU A 54 -36.69 35.68 25.99
N THR A 55 -36.48 36.98 25.75
CA THR A 55 -37.21 37.70 24.69
C THR A 55 -36.68 37.36 23.29
N SER A 56 -35.40 36.98 23.18
CA SER A 56 -34.81 36.57 21.89
C SER A 56 -35.40 35.27 21.36
N VAL A 57 -35.71 34.29 22.23
CA VAL A 57 -36.17 32.95 21.84
C VAL A 57 -37.44 33.01 20.97
N PRO A 58 -38.54 33.66 21.39
CA PRO A 58 -39.71 33.91 20.54
C PRO A 58 -39.45 34.75 19.29
N SER A 59 -38.64 35.81 19.44
CA SER A 59 -38.43 36.81 18.39
C SER A 59 -37.66 36.27 17.18
N GLN A 60 -36.99 35.12 17.31
CA GLN A 60 -36.37 34.41 16.18
C GLN A 60 -37.40 33.90 15.16
N HIS A 61 -38.66 33.75 15.57
CA HIS A 61 -39.73 33.21 14.73
C HIS A 61 -40.73 34.29 14.25
N GLU A 62 -40.95 35.37 15.00
CA GLU A 62 -41.97 36.41 14.70
C GLU A 62 -41.45 37.86 14.91
N SER A 63 -41.65 38.74 13.92
CA SER A 63 -41.08 40.10 13.89
C SER A 63 -41.82 41.17 14.71
N ASP A 64 -43.01 40.89 15.24
CA ASP A 64 -43.79 41.79 16.13
C ASP A 64 -44.23 41.06 17.42
N THR A 65 -43.27 40.38 18.05
CA THR A 65 -43.53 39.61 19.27
C THR A 65 -43.83 40.53 20.46
N LYS A 66 -44.99 40.34 21.09
CA LYS A 66 -45.43 41.05 22.31
C LYS A 66 -45.21 40.19 23.55
N PHE A 67 -44.92 40.83 24.68
CA PHE A 67 -44.67 40.15 25.96
C PHE A 67 -45.62 40.61 27.06
N ILE A 68 -46.13 39.66 27.84
CA ILE A 68 -46.82 39.88 29.12
C ILE A 68 -45.88 39.44 30.23
N LEU A 69 -45.72 40.29 31.25
CA LEU A 69 -44.90 39.97 32.41
C LEU A 69 -45.79 39.66 33.61
N ILE A 70 -45.62 38.49 34.21
CA ILE A 70 -46.25 38.15 35.50
C ILE A 70 -45.20 38.27 36.60
N LEU A 71 -45.44 39.16 37.55
CA LEU A 71 -44.59 39.36 38.71
C LEU A 71 -45.27 38.77 39.95
N ASP A 72 -44.80 37.62 40.42
CA ASP A 72 -45.27 37.01 41.66
C ASP A 72 -44.46 37.53 42.87
N ARG A 73 -45.13 38.27 43.76
CA ARG A 73 -44.54 38.87 44.96
C ARG A 73 -45.43 38.70 46.19
N ARG A 74 -46.18 37.59 46.25
CA ARG A 74 -47.14 37.31 47.32
C ARG A 74 -46.51 37.25 48.72
N LEU A 75 -45.23 36.85 48.83
CA LEU A 75 -44.48 36.75 50.09
C LEU A 75 -43.49 37.90 50.33
N ASP A 76 -43.48 38.93 49.47
CA ASP A 76 -42.48 40.01 49.49
C ASP A 76 -43.05 41.36 50.00
N THR A 77 -42.27 42.45 49.97
CA THR A 77 -42.70 43.79 50.37
C THR A 77 -43.01 44.70 49.18
N TRP A 78 -43.80 45.75 49.42
CA TRP A 78 -44.07 46.78 48.40
C TRP A 78 -42.80 47.48 47.87
N THR A 79 -41.79 47.66 48.74
CA THR A 79 -40.51 48.22 48.31
C THR A 79 -39.78 47.30 47.33
N SER A 80 -39.83 45.99 47.53
CA SER A 80 -39.26 45.00 46.62
C SER A 80 -39.97 44.97 45.25
N VAL A 81 -41.31 45.10 45.24
CA VAL A 81 -42.10 45.24 44.01
C VAL A 81 -41.66 46.49 43.23
N LYS A 82 -41.54 47.65 43.89
CA LYS A 82 -41.10 48.91 43.25
C LYS A 82 -39.69 48.77 42.66
N THR A 83 -38.75 48.21 43.40
CA THR A 83 -37.37 47.99 42.93
C THR A 83 -37.32 47.00 41.77
N THR A 84 -38.11 45.93 41.80
CA THR A 84 -38.19 44.96 40.70
C THR A 84 -38.70 45.61 39.41
N LEU A 85 -39.79 46.37 39.49
CA LEU A 85 -40.36 47.09 38.35
C LEU A 85 -39.38 48.12 37.76
N GLN A 86 -38.61 48.82 38.61
CA GLN A 86 -37.57 49.75 38.15
C GLN A 86 -36.45 49.03 37.39
N LYS A 87 -35.94 47.90 37.92
CA LYS A 87 -34.92 47.08 37.24
C LYS A 87 -35.42 46.57 35.89
N ILE A 88 -36.66 46.08 35.81
CA ILE A 88 -37.27 45.61 34.56
C ILE A 88 -37.42 46.77 33.57
N ALA A 89 -37.92 47.93 34.02
CA ALA A 89 -38.11 49.10 33.16
C ALA A 89 -36.81 49.58 32.50
N ALA A 90 -35.70 49.46 33.21
CA ALA A 90 -34.37 49.81 32.69
C ALA A 90 -33.78 48.73 31.75
N SER A 91 -34.18 47.46 31.92
CA SER A 91 -33.48 46.31 31.33
C SER A 91 -34.28 45.53 30.28
N PHE A 92 -35.58 45.79 30.09
CA PHE A 92 -36.44 45.01 29.19
C PHE A 92 -36.20 45.38 27.71
N PRO A 93 -35.75 44.44 26.85
CA PRO A 93 -35.32 44.78 25.49
C PRO A 93 -36.40 44.61 24.41
N GLY A 94 -37.57 44.06 24.75
CA GLY A 94 -38.65 43.72 23.80
C GLY A 94 -39.91 44.61 23.90
N ASN A 95 -40.93 44.27 23.10
CA ASN A 95 -42.23 44.96 23.11
C ASN A 95 -43.09 44.50 24.30
N LEU A 96 -42.86 45.10 25.46
CA LEU A 96 -43.63 44.83 26.67
C LEU A 96 -45.04 45.40 26.54
N HIS A 97 -46.04 44.52 26.52
CA HIS A 97 -47.44 44.90 26.31
C HIS A 97 -48.19 45.16 27.63
N LEU A 98 -47.96 44.32 28.65
CA LEU A 98 -48.71 44.34 29.90
C LEU A 98 -47.88 43.77 31.04
N VAL A 99 -47.97 44.37 32.23
CA VAL A 99 -47.37 43.83 33.46
C VAL A 99 -48.46 43.54 34.47
N MET A 100 -48.55 42.28 34.92
CA MET A 100 -49.47 41.82 35.96
C MET A 100 -48.69 41.54 37.24
N VAL A 101 -49.12 42.11 38.36
CA VAL A 101 -48.43 41.97 39.65
C VAL A 101 -49.35 41.31 40.67
N LEU A 102 -48.97 40.13 41.17
CA LEU A 102 -49.63 39.50 42.31
C LEU A 102 -49.12 40.16 43.60
N ARG A 103 -50.00 40.87 44.30
CA ARG A 103 -49.61 41.72 45.44
C ARG A 103 -49.25 40.92 46.71
N PRO A 104 -48.37 41.48 47.57
CA PRO A 104 -48.12 40.95 48.91
C PRO A 104 -49.39 40.77 49.75
N THR A 105 -49.48 39.66 50.49
CA THR A 105 -50.73 39.28 51.22
C THR A 105 -50.80 39.73 52.68
N GLY A 106 -49.79 40.45 53.20
CA GLY A 106 -49.69 40.87 54.61
C GLY A 106 -50.79 41.84 55.10
N PHE A 107 -51.29 41.63 56.33
CA PHE A 107 -52.47 42.31 56.91
C PHE A 107 -52.35 43.84 57.04
N PHE A 108 -51.14 44.40 57.14
CA PHE A 108 -50.89 45.87 57.14
C PHE A 108 -50.48 46.43 55.77
N GLN A 109 -50.33 45.62 54.73
CA GLN A 109 -49.83 46.07 53.42
C GLN A 109 -50.95 46.32 52.40
N ARG A 110 -52.11 45.66 52.51
CA ARG A 110 -53.23 45.82 51.54
C ARG A 110 -53.75 47.25 51.40
N THR A 111 -53.76 48.04 52.47
CA THR A 111 -54.21 49.45 52.47
C THR A 111 -53.14 50.42 52.01
N PHE A 112 -51.84 50.07 52.18
CA PHE A 112 -50.72 50.90 51.73
C PHE A 112 -50.37 50.68 50.25
N THR A 113 -50.68 49.52 49.65
CA THR A 113 -50.48 49.26 48.22
C THR A 113 -51.42 50.08 47.34
N ASP A 114 -52.69 50.24 47.72
CA ASP A 114 -53.69 50.98 46.93
C ASP A 114 -53.47 52.50 46.98
N ILE A 115 -52.93 53.01 48.11
CA ILE A 115 -52.56 54.43 48.27
C ILE A 115 -51.18 54.69 47.67
N GLY A 116 -50.20 53.82 47.94
CA GLY A 116 -48.84 53.93 47.42
C GLY A 116 -48.79 53.88 45.88
N PHE A 117 -49.58 53.03 45.24
CA PHE A 117 -49.65 52.95 43.77
C PHE A 117 -50.35 54.16 43.12
N ARG A 118 -51.45 54.65 43.72
CA ARG A 118 -52.16 55.86 43.23
C ARG A 118 -51.32 57.14 43.35
N PHE A 119 -50.41 57.23 44.32
CA PHE A 119 -49.53 58.39 44.49
C PHE A 119 -48.17 58.28 43.78
N SER A 120 -47.80 57.10 43.24
CA SER A 120 -46.50 56.88 42.57
C SER A 120 -46.59 56.58 41.08
N GLN A 121 -47.78 56.64 40.48
CA GLN A 121 -47.97 56.48 39.04
C GLN A 121 -47.14 57.48 38.20
N GLU A 122 -46.82 58.65 38.76
CA GLU A 122 -45.97 59.67 38.13
C GLU A 122 -44.45 59.36 38.24
N ASP A 123 -44.03 58.50 39.17
CA ASP A 123 -42.62 58.12 39.40
C ASP A 123 -42.18 56.88 38.59
N PHE A 124 -43.13 56.11 38.02
CA PHE A 124 -42.81 54.91 37.27
C PHE A 124 -42.53 55.28 35.80
N LEU A 125 -41.29 55.04 35.35
CA LEU A 125 -40.82 55.31 33.98
C LEU A 125 -41.50 54.45 32.88
N LEU A 126 -42.34 53.49 33.26
CA LEU A 126 -43.09 52.63 32.34
C LEU A 126 -44.38 53.34 31.90
N LYS A 127 -44.45 53.83 30.66
CA LYS A 127 -45.71 54.32 30.03
C LYS A 127 -46.73 53.20 29.75
N LEU A 128 -46.60 52.04 30.38
CA LEU A 128 -47.28 50.80 30.06
C LEU A 128 -48.34 50.46 31.13
N PRO A 129 -49.42 49.74 30.77
CA PRO A 129 -50.44 49.32 31.72
C PRO A 129 -49.87 48.32 32.72
N VAL A 130 -49.95 48.65 34.02
CA VAL A 130 -49.63 47.75 35.13
C VAL A 130 -50.93 47.39 35.85
N VAL A 131 -51.23 46.10 35.96
CA VAL A 131 -52.43 45.57 36.61
C VAL A 131 -52.05 44.91 37.93
N MET A 132 -52.60 45.43 39.02
CA MET A 132 -52.41 44.90 40.36
C MET A 132 -53.51 43.87 40.67
N LEU A 133 -53.12 42.63 40.96
CA LEU A 133 -54.03 41.51 41.19
C LEU A 133 -54.04 41.13 42.67
N SER A 134 -55.22 40.78 43.18
CA SER A 134 -55.45 40.46 44.59
C SER A 134 -55.30 38.98 44.89
N SER A 135 -55.51 38.14 43.89
CA SER A 135 -55.46 36.70 44.00
C SER A 135 -54.95 36.08 42.70
N VAL A 136 -54.54 34.82 42.77
CA VAL A 136 -54.19 34.02 41.60
C VAL A 136 -55.41 33.80 40.70
N SER A 137 -56.62 33.69 41.29
CA SER A 137 -57.86 33.58 40.52
C SER A 137 -58.16 34.80 39.65
N ASP A 138 -57.61 35.98 40.01
CA ASP A 138 -57.75 37.18 39.19
C ASP A 138 -56.93 37.07 37.88
N LEU A 139 -55.82 36.30 37.86
CA LEU A 139 -55.03 36.05 36.64
C LEU A 139 -55.86 35.35 35.56
N LEU A 140 -56.74 34.43 35.97
CA LEU A 140 -57.61 33.66 35.07
C LEU A 140 -58.66 34.52 34.34
N THR A 141 -58.87 35.76 34.78
CA THR A 141 -59.71 36.72 34.04
C THR A 141 -59.00 37.27 32.79
N TYR A 142 -57.67 37.30 32.81
CA TYR A 142 -56.82 37.83 31.73
C TYR A 142 -56.18 36.73 30.87
N ILE A 143 -55.76 35.62 31.47
CA ILE A 143 -55.02 34.53 30.82
C ILE A 143 -55.79 33.22 31.01
N GLU A 144 -55.82 32.38 29.98
CA GLU A 144 -56.50 31.08 30.04
C GLU A 144 -55.76 30.10 30.96
N GLU A 145 -56.52 29.20 31.60
CA GLU A 145 -55.98 28.25 32.58
C GLU A 145 -54.90 27.34 31.99
N GLN A 146 -55.04 26.95 30.72
CA GLN A 146 -54.09 26.08 30.01
C GLN A 146 -52.76 26.78 29.66
N GLN A 147 -52.68 28.10 29.83
CA GLN A 147 -51.51 28.92 29.47
C GLN A 147 -50.69 29.38 30.69
N LEU A 148 -51.13 29.01 31.91
CA LEU A 148 -50.48 29.35 33.18
C LEU A 148 -49.94 28.11 33.87
N THR A 149 -48.82 28.24 34.56
CA THR A 149 -48.25 27.15 35.36
C THR A 149 -49.09 26.85 36.62
N PRO A 150 -49.02 25.64 37.19
CA PRO A 150 -49.78 25.25 38.38
C PRO A 150 -49.61 26.18 39.59
N GLU A 151 -48.42 26.75 39.77
CA GLU A 151 -48.10 27.71 40.85
C GLU A 151 -48.89 29.04 40.75
N LEU A 152 -49.33 29.36 39.54
CA LEU A 152 -50.17 30.50 39.17
C LEU A 152 -51.62 30.06 38.86
N GLY A 153 -52.03 28.89 39.32
CA GLY A 153 -53.42 28.42 39.24
C GLY A 153 -53.87 27.95 37.86
N GLY A 154 -52.93 27.58 36.98
CA GLY A 154 -53.22 26.97 35.68
C GLY A 154 -52.86 25.49 35.58
N THR A 155 -52.86 24.96 34.35
CA THR A 155 -52.58 23.54 34.05
C THR A 155 -51.36 23.30 33.15
N LEU A 156 -50.60 24.35 32.79
CA LEU A 156 -49.42 24.24 31.92
C LEU A 156 -48.22 23.64 32.69
N GLU A 157 -47.86 22.39 32.37
CA GLU A 157 -46.68 21.75 32.95
C GLU A 157 -45.39 22.42 32.46
N TYR A 158 -44.55 22.85 33.41
CA TYR A 158 -43.26 23.48 33.14
C TYR A 158 -42.23 23.02 34.17
N CYS A 159 -41.08 22.53 33.69
CA CYS A 159 -39.90 22.24 34.50
C CYS A 159 -38.75 23.14 34.05
N HIS A 160 -38.33 24.06 34.92
CA HIS A 160 -37.31 25.05 34.56
C HIS A 160 -35.96 24.42 34.24
N SER A 161 -35.51 23.48 35.07
CA SER A 161 -34.22 22.81 34.87
C SER A 161 -34.15 22.01 33.56
N GLU A 162 -35.21 21.28 33.22
CA GLU A 162 -35.32 20.56 31.95
C GLU A 162 -35.35 21.51 30.76
N TRP A 163 -36.08 22.63 30.86
CA TRP A 163 -36.12 23.64 29.81
C TRP A 163 -34.73 24.22 29.52
N VAL A 164 -33.95 24.56 30.54
CA VAL A 164 -32.58 25.09 30.37
C VAL A 164 -31.65 24.05 29.74
N ILE A 165 -31.72 22.79 30.18
CA ILE A 165 -30.92 21.68 29.62
C ILE A 165 -31.27 21.47 28.15
N PHE A 166 -32.56 21.34 27.85
CA PHE A 166 -33.05 21.14 26.50
C PHE A 166 -32.69 22.31 25.59
N ARG A 167 -32.73 23.55 26.12
CA ARG A 167 -32.35 24.72 25.32
C ARG A 167 -30.88 24.79 24.98
N THR A 168 -30.04 24.48 25.95
CA THR A 168 -28.59 24.41 25.77
C THR A 168 -28.22 23.32 24.75
N ALA A 169 -28.90 22.18 24.78
CA ALA A 169 -28.67 21.07 23.86
C ALA A 169 -28.97 21.45 22.40
N ILE A 170 -30.11 22.07 22.13
CA ILE A 170 -30.51 22.44 20.76
C ILE A 170 -29.62 23.54 20.17
N GLU A 171 -29.22 24.53 20.98
CA GLU A 171 -28.26 25.54 20.50
C GLU A 171 -26.89 24.93 20.22
N SER A 172 -26.42 24.00 21.05
CA SER A 172 -25.17 23.27 20.81
C SER A 172 -25.26 22.40 19.55
N PHE A 173 -26.41 21.78 19.30
CA PHE A 173 -26.66 21.02 18.08
C PHE A 173 -26.63 21.93 16.83
N ALA A 174 -27.28 23.10 16.89
CA ALA A 174 -27.26 24.07 15.80
C ALA A 174 -25.84 24.53 15.44
N LEU A 175 -24.98 24.77 16.43
CA LEU A 175 -23.56 25.10 16.21
C LEU A 175 -22.81 23.95 15.55
N THR A 176 -23.07 22.71 15.98
CA THR A 176 -22.43 21.52 15.42
C THR A 176 -22.81 21.32 13.95
N VAL A 177 -24.10 21.45 13.60
CA VAL A 177 -24.57 21.37 12.21
C VAL A 177 -23.88 22.43 11.34
N LYS A 178 -23.74 23.66 11.85
CA LYS A 178 -23.04 24.74 11.15
C LYS A 178 -21.55 24.44 10.94
N ASP A 179 -20.86 23.90 11.94
CA ASP A 179 -19.44 23.56 11.83
C ASP A 179 -19.21 22.42 10.82
N ILE A 180 -20.08 21.41 10.82
CA ILE A 180 -20.07 20.33 9.82
C ILE A 180 -20.30 20.90 8.41
N ALA A 181 -21.24 21.83 8.26
CA ALA A 181 -21.53 22.48 6.97
C ALA A 181 -20.31 23.21 6.42
N GLN A 182 -19.65 24.00 7.27
CA GLN A 182 -18.46 24.74 6.88
C GLN A 182 -17.30 23.82 6.53
N MET A 183 -17.09 22.74 7.29
CA MET A 183 -16.04 21.77 7.01
C MET A 183 -16.26 21.07 5.67
N LEU A 184 -17.48 20.55 5.42
CA LEU A 184 -17.81 19.89 4.16
C LEU A 184 -17.68 20.84 2.96
N GLN A 185 -18.06 22.10 3.12
CA GLN A 185 -17.91 23.11 2.09
C GLN A 185 -16.43 23.42 1.78
N CYS A 186 -15.59 23.60 2.80
CA CYS A 186 -14.15 23.80 2.62
C CYS A 186 -13.51 22.58 1.93
N PHE A 187 -13.82 21.38 2.41
CA PHE A 187 -13.31 20.12 1.84
C PHE A 187 -13.74 19.93 0.39
N GLY A 188 -15.02 20.17 0.06
CA GLY A 188 -15.53 20.09 -1.31
C GLY A 188 -14.85 21.08 -2.26
N THR A 189 -14.56 22.29 -1.77
CA THR A 189 -13.82 23.32 -2.54
C THR A 189 -12.37 22.88 -2.80
N GLU A 190 -11.66 22.42 -1.78
CA GLU A 190 -10.28 21.93 -1.90
C GLU A 190 -10.17 20.77 -2.91
N LEU A 191 -11.13 19.83 -2.89
CA LEU A 191 -11.19 18.73 -3.86
C LEU A 191 -11.56 19.18 -5.27
N ALA A 192 -12.42 20.18 -5.42
CA ALA A 192 -12.80 20.71 -6.72
C ALA A 192 -11.67 21.51 -7.39
N GLU A 193 -10.87 22.21 -6.59
CA GLU A 193 -9.76 23.08 -7.03
C GLU A 193 -8.41 22.36 -7.13
N ALA A 194 -8.30 21.11 -6.66
CA ALA A 194 -7.08 20.32 -6.79
C ALA A 194 -6.79 20.01 -8.28
N GLU A 195 -5.98 20.85 -8.92
CA GLU A 195 -5.35 20.54 -10.19
C GLU A 195 -4.32 19.42 -9.98
N LEU A 196 -4.45 18.34 -10.77
CA LEU A 196 -3.48 17.25 -10.79
C LEU A 196 -2.14 17.80 -11.35
N PRO A 197 -1.02 17.67 -10.63
CA PRO A 197 0.26 18.17 -11.10
C PRO A 197 0.68 17.52 -12.42
N GLU A 198 1.01 18.32 -13.44
CA GLU A 198 1.49 17.84 -14.75
C GLU A 198 2.79 17.01 -14.65
N ASP A 199 3.53 17.11 -13.54
CA ASP A 199 4.85 16.49 -13.33
C ASP A 199 4.84 15.17 -12.53
N MET A 200 3.71 14.46 -12.45
CA MET A 200 3.66 13.11 -11.85
C MET A 200 4.06 12.00 -12.84
N PHE A 201 5.30 12.06 -13.33
CA PHE A 201 5.99 10.86 -13.81
C PHE A 201 6.59 10.14 -12.59
N CYS A 202 6.27 8.85 -12.46
CA CYS A 202 6.70 7.89 -11.42
C CYS A 202 5.87 7.83 -10.11
N THR A 203 4.86 6.93 -10.12
CA THR A 203 4.13 6.30 -8.97
C THR A 203 3.35 7.25 -8.01
N PRO A 204 2.08 6.94 -7.61
CA PRO A 204 1.62 5.61 -7.20
C PRO A 204 0.16 5.25 -7.58
N ALA A 205 -0.02 4.09 -8.23
CA ALA A 205 -1.33 3.44 -8.36
C ALA A 205 -1.82 2.76 -7.06
N GLN A 206 -1.15 2.98 -5.92
CA GLN A 206 -1.49 2.39 -4.61
C GLN A 206 -2.39 3.28 -3.73
N GLY A 207 -2.59 4.56 -4.07
CA GLY A 207 -3.40 5.48 -3.25
C GLY A 207 -4.92 5.42 -3.49
N MET A 208 -5.37 4.86 -4.62
CA MET A 208 -6.79 4.94 -5.02
C MET A 208 -7.59 3.65 -4.87
N ALA A 209 -6.94 2.48 -4.74
CA ALA A 209 -7.65 1.19 -4.67
C ALA A 209 -8.25 0.86 -3.28
N GLY A 210 -7.93 1.66 -2.25
CA GLY A 210 -8.41 1.45 -0.87
C GLY A 210 -9.73 2.15 -0.51
N MET A 211 -10.39 2.80 -1.47
CA MET A 211 -11.57 3.65 -1.24
C MET A 211 -12.93 2.97 -1.53
N ALA A 212 -13.00 1.65 -1.62
CA ALA A 212 -14.28 0.95 -1.70
C ALA A 212 -14.80 0.62 -0.29
N PRO A 213 -15.90 1.22 0.20
CA PRO A 213 -16.52 0.78 1.45
C PRO A 213 -17.18 -0.59 1.23
N ASP A 214 -16.66 -1.59 1.95
CA ASP A 214 -17.12 -2.97 1.89
C ASP A 214 -18.52 -3.14 2.52
N ARG A 215 -19.22 -4.18 2.06
CA ARG A 215 -20.65 -4.50 2.19
C ARG A 215 -21.24 -4.67 3.60
N GLU A 216 -20.53 -4.30 4.66
CA GLU A 216 -20.97 -4.53 6.05
C GLU A 216 -21.94 -3.46 6.58
N GLY A 217 -21.98 -2.27 5.98
CA GLY A 217 -22.92 -1.20 6.39
C GLY A 217 -24.39 -1.49 6.05
N LYS A 218 -24.66 -2.21 4.94
CA LYS A 218 -26.03 -2.57 4.54
C LYS A 218 -26.61 -3.73 5.35
N LEU A 219 -25.77 -4.59 5.93
CA LEU A 219 -26.20 -5.71 6.79
C LEU A 219 -26.53 -5.25 8.23
N LEU A 220 -25.92 -4.16 8.69
CA LEU A 220 -26.27 -3.54 9.98
C LEU A 220 -27.53 -2.67 9.89
N LEU A 221 -27.77 -1.99 8.76
CA LEU A 221 -29.02 -1.26 8.52
C LEU A 221 -30.26 -2.19 8.51
N SER A 222 -30.14 -3.41 7.97
CA SER A 222 -31.21 -4.42 8.04
C SER A 222 -31.37 -5.06 9.42
N SER A 223 -30.46 -4.78 10.37
CA SER A 223 -30.52 -5.31 11.74
C SER A 223 -31.20 -4.36 12.73
N PHE A 224 -31.56 -3.14 12.29
CA PHE A 224 -32.26 -2.12 13.09
C PHE A 224 -33.68 -1.81 12.61
N GLU A 225 -34.17 -2.47 11.55
CA GLU A 225 -35.61 -2.53 11.29
C GLU A 225 -36.24 -3.53 12.28
N GLU A 226 -36.60 -3.06 13.47
CA GLU A 226 -37.50 -3.80 14.34
C GLU A 226 -38.96 -3.71 13.85
N PRO A 227 -39.75 -4.74 14.12
CA PRO A 227 -41.00 -5.01 13.44
C PRO A 227 -42.14 -4.16 13.95
N ASP A 228 -42.98 -3.76 13.00
CA ASP A 228 -44.32 -3.22 13.19
C ASP A 228 -45.04 -3.95 14.34
N SER A 229 -45.10 -3.29 15.51
CA SER A 229 -45.80 -3.81 16.67
C SER A 229 -46.50 -2.69 17.43
N GLY A 230 -47.80 -2.61 17.17
CA GLY A 230 -48.81 -2.40 18.21
C GLY A 230 -49.03 -0.96 18.64
N GLU A 231 -50.12 -0.40 18.13
CA GLU A 231 -51.00 0.59 18.77
C GLU A 231 -50.54 1.07 20.16
N CYS A 232 -49.94 2.26 20.21
CA CYS A 232 -49.90 3.07 21.42
C CYS A 232 -50.55 4.43 21.11
N SER A 233 -51.82 4.51 21.50
CA SER A 233 -52.59 5.69 21.90
C SER A 233 -52.25 7.03 21.23
N GLN A 234 -53.06 7.38 20.24
CA GLN A 234 -53.32 8.75 19.82
C GLN A 234 -53.94 9.56 20.97
N GLU A 235 -53.15 10.08 21.91
CA GLU A 235 -53.63 11.09 22.87
C GLU A 235 -52.43 11.67 23.64
N GLN A 236 -51.70 12.62 23.04
CA GLN A 236 -50.93 13.71 23.69
C GLN A 236 -50.12 14.51 22.65
N GLN A 237 -50.77 15.02 21.61
CA GLN A 237 -50.26 16.17 20.86
C GLN A 237 -50.84 17.44 21.49
N GLN A 238 -50.36 17.80 22.68
CA GLN A 238 -50.51 19.17 23.18
C GLN A 238 -49.38 20.01 22.58
N GLU A 239 -49.77 21.07 21.88
CA GLU A 239 -48.93 22.03 21.17
C GLU A 239 -47.64 22.39 21.93
N ARG A 240 -46.48 21.99 21.39
CA ARG A 240 -45.15 22.53 21.77
C ARG A 240 -44.50 23.16 20.52
N PRO A 241 -44.87 24.39 20.12
CA PRO A 241 -44.75 24.84 18.74
C PRO A 241 -43.55 25.79 18.49
N GLY A 242 -42.32 25.36 18.68
CA GLY A 242 -41.16 26.17 18.22
C GLY A 242 -39.79 25.50 18.33
N ASP A 243 -39.50 24.89 19.48
CA ASP A 243 -38.23 24.17 19.68
C ASP A 243 -38.16 22.90 18.82
N TRP A 244 -39.27 22.18 18.70
CA TRP A 244 -39.39 20.99 17.86
C TRP A 244 -39.23 21.29 16.36
N GLU A 245 -39.81 22.40 15.90
CA GLU A 245 -39.63 22.86 14.51
C GLU A 245 -38.18 23.22 14.22
N THR A 246 -37.50 23.82 15.20
CA THR A 246 -36.07 24.15 15.09
C THR A 246 -35.21 22.90 14.98
N VAL A 247 -35.47 21.86 15.78
CA VAL A 247 -34.75 20.57 15.69
C VAL A 247 -35.00 19.89 14.36
N ASN A 248 -36.25 19.78 13.91
CA ASN A 248 -36.57 19.17 12.62
C ASN A 248 -35.94 19.90 11.44
N ARG A 249 -35.88 21.24 11.50
CA ARG A 249 -35.19 22.05 10.49
C ARG A 249 -33.69 21.77 10.47
N LEU A 250 -33.04 21.68 11.63
CA LEU A 250 -31.61 21.38 11.73
C LEU A 250 -31.28 19.96 11.25
N LEU A 251 -32.12 18.97 11.59
CA LEU A 251 -32.00 17.60 11.08
C LEU A 251 -32.21 17.53 9.57
N GLY A 252 -33.17 18.29 9.03
CA GLY A 252 -33.39 18.42 7.59
C GLY A 252 -32.16 18.98 6.88
N GLN A 253 -31.56 20.06 7.41
CA GLN A 253 -30.33 20.65 6.87
C GLN A 253 -29.16 19.66 6.85
N LEU A 254 -29.00 18.86 7.91
CA LEU A 254 -27.95 17.86 7.98
C LEU A 254 -28.12 16.76 6.90
N ARG A 255 -29.36 16.26 6.70
CA ARG A 255 -29.67 15.28 5.64
C ARG A 255 -29.46 15.85 4.24
N GLU A 256 -29.84 17.10 4.02
CA GLU A 256 -29.62 17.77 2.73
C GLU A 256 -28.12 17.91 2.42
N MET A 257 -27.32 18.25 3.43
CA MET A 257 -25.86 18.34 3.30
C MET A 257 -25.21 16.99 3.00
N GLU A 258 -25.65 15.92 3.68
CA GLU A 258 -25.22 14.55 3.42
C GLU A 258 -25.53 14.15 1.97
N THR A 259 -26.78 14.33 1.54
CA THR A 259 -27.23 14.01 0.18
C THR A 259 -26.45 14.80 -0.88
N ALA A 260 -26.20 16.08 -0.62
CA ALA A 260 -25.42 16.94 -1.52
C ALA A 260 -23.96 16.50 -1.61
N PHE A 261 -23.37 16.08 -0.49
CA PHE A 261 -22.00 15.59 -0.44
C PHE A 261 -21.86 14.24 -1.14
N ASP A 262 -22.77 13.29 -0.93
CA ASP A 262 -22.77 12.00 -1.61
C ASP A 262 -22.86 12.18 -3.14
N GLY A 263 -23.78 13.03 -3.59
CA GLY A 263 -23.92 13.35 -5.02
C GLY A 263 -22.71 14.06 -5.62
N PHE A 264 -21.96 14.84 -4.84
CA PHE A 264 -20.67 15.39 -5.25
C PHE A 264 -19.58 14.31 -5.29
N TRP A 265 -19.51 13.47 -4.25
CA TRP A 265 -18.49 12.45 -4.09
C TRP A 265 -18.55 11.40 -5.19
N GLU A 266 -19.73 10.89 -5.55
CA GLU A 266 -19.89 9.93 -6.66
C GLU A 266 -19.33 10.49 -7.97
N LYS A 267 -19.60 11.77 -8.26
CA LYS A 267 -19.09 12.44 -9.47
C LYS A 267 -17.58 12.66 -9.40
N HIS A 268 -17.06 13.05 -8.24
CA HIS A 268 -15.64 13.29 -8.04
C HIS A 268 -14.84 11.98 -8.12
N GLN A 269 -15.33 10.91 -7.49
CA GLN A 269 -14.74 9.58 -7.54
C GLN A 269 -14.69 9.06 -8.99
N LEU A 270 -15.81 9.15 -9.73
CA LEU A 270 -15.83 8.76 -11.14
C LEU A 270 -14.81 9.54 -11.96
N LYS A 271 -14.68 10.85 -11.73
CA LYS A 271 -13.69 11.70 -12.40
C LYS A 271 -12.26 11.22 -12.11
N MET A 272 -11.94 10.89 -10.86
CA MET A 272 -10.62 10.39 -10.45
C MET A 272 -10.32 9.00 -11.02
N GLU A 273 -11.29 8.09 -11.01
CA GLU A 273 -11.17 6.77 -11.63
C GLU A 273 -10.88 6.88 -13.13
N GLN A 274 -11.57 7.79 -13.82
CA GLN A 274 -11.33 8.05 -15.24
C GLN A 274 -9.95 8.69 -15.48
N TYR A 275 -9.46 9.60 -14.63
CA TYR A 275 -8.08 10.10 -14.74
C TYR A 275 -7.05 8.98 -14.62
N LEU A 276 -7.22 8.08 -13.65
CA LEU A 276 -6.32 6.95 -13.45
C LEU A 276 -6.37 5.97 -14.63
N GLN A 277 -7.56 5.72 -15.19
CA GLN A 277 -7.73 4.89 -16.38
C GLN A 277 -7.00 5.49 -17.59
N LEU A 278 -7.14 6.80 -17.82
CA LEU A 278 -6.41 7.48 -18.89
C LEU A 278 -4.90 7.41 -18.68
N TRP A 279 -4.42 7.71 -17.47
CA TRP A 279 -2.98 7.68 -17.17
C TRP A 279 -2.36 6.30 -17.41
N LYS A 280 -3.04 5.21 -16.98
CA LYS A 280 -2.60 3.83 -17.23
C LYS A 280 -2.60 3.49 -18.72
N PHE A 281 -3.61 3.96 -19.45
CA PHE A 281 -3.69 3.80 -20.90
C PHE A 281 -2.55 4.53 -21.61
N GLU A 282 -2.27 5.78 -21.25
CA GLU A 282 -1.18 6.59 -21.81
C GLU A 282 0.19 5.99 -21.51
N GLN A 283 0.40 5.47 -20.30
CA GLN A 283 1.62 4.75 -19.94
C GLN A 283 1.80 3.52 -20.85
N SER A 284 0.75 2.69 -20.97
CA SER A 284 0.80 1.49 -21.82
C SER A 284 0.99 1.84 -23.30
N PHE A 285 0.43 2.96 -23.75
CA PHE A 285 0.61 3.49 -25.11
C PHE A 285 2.04 3.97 -25.35
N GLN A 286 2.66 4.67 -24.39
CA GLN A 286 4.05 5.13 -24.51
C GLN A 286 5.04 3.96 -24.46
N GLU A 287 4.84 2.99 -23.58
CA GLU A 287 5.68 1.79 -23.48
C GLU A 287 5.69 1.03 -24.81
N VAL A 288 4.51 0.66 -25.34
CA VAL A 288 4.43 -0.06 -26.61
C VAL A 288 4.85 0.83 -27.79
N GLY A 289 4.56 2.13 -27.76
CA GLY A 289 4.95 3.07 -28.80
C GLY A 289 6.47 3.22 -28.95
N SER A 290 7.19 3.28 -27.81
CA SER A 290 8.66 3.38 -27.76
C SER A 290 9.34 2.13 -28.33
N ASP A 291 8.74 0.95 -28.14
CA ASP A 291 9.28 -0.32 -28.64
C ASP A 291 8.98 -0.53 -30.14
N VAL A 292 7.81 -0.08 -30.61
CA VAL A 292 7.36 -0.30 -32.00
C VAL A 292 8.02 0.65 -33.00
N LEU A 293 8.21 1.93 -32.65
CA LEU A 293 8.76 2.96 -33.57
C LEU A 293 10.17 2.64 -34.10
N PRO A 294 11.18 2.32 -33.26
CA PRO A 294 12.56 2.07 -33.71
C PRO A 294 12.69 0.82 -34.60
N LEU A 295 11.83 -0.18 -34.37
CA LEU A 295 11.80 -1.42 -35.16
C LEU A 295 11.13 -1.22 -36.52
N ALA A 296 10.15 -0.31 -36.62
CA ALA A 296 9.55 0.10 -37.88
C ALA A 296 10.52 0.91 -38.76
N GLU A 297 11.36 1.76 -38.16
CA GLU A 297 12.30 2.64 -38.89
C GLU A 297 13.62 1.99 -39.33
N GLY A 298 13.90 0.77 -38.87
CA GLY A 298 14.88 -0.13 -39.49
C GLY A 298 16.34 0.34 -39.49
N ARG A 299 17.05 0.12 -38.37
CA ARG A 299 18.52 0.04 -38.36
C ARG A 299 18.98 -1.25 -37.72
N GLY A 300 19.64 -2.12 -38.49
CA GLY A 300 20.25 -3.34 -37.98
C GLY A 300 21.27 -3.87 -38.98
N GLY A 301 22.54 -3.75 -38.63
CA GLY A 301 23.70 -4.07 -39.46
C GLY A 301 23.87 -5.56 -39.75
N ASP A 302 24.51 -5.83 -40.89
CA ASP A 302 24.90 -7.14 -41.36
C ASP A 302 26.13 -7.65 -40.60
N LEU A 303 26.06 -8.84 -39.97
CA LEU A 303 27.06 -9.91 -40.06
C LEU A 303 26.70 -11.17 -39.21
N VAL A 304 27.17 -12.33 -39.68
CA VAL A 304 27.53 -13.59 -38.95
C VAL A 304 26.59 -14.82 -39.02
N GLU A 305 27.24 -15.95 -39.36
CA GLU A 305 27.03 -17.43 -39.29
C GLU A 305 25.65 -18.12 -39.13
N ARG A 306 25.57 -19.34 -39.70
CA ARG A 306 24.39 -20.20 -39.93
C ARG A 306 23.48 -20.46 -38.73
N SER A 307 24.05 -20.70 -37.55
CA SER A 307 23.30 -20.93 -36.30
C SER A 307 22.60 -19.66 -35.81
N PHE A 308 23.16 -18.50 -36.16
CA PHE A 308 22.63 -17.19 -35.84
C PHE A 308 21.46 -16.83 -36.77
N TYR A 309 21.49 -17.14 -38.07
CA TYR A 309 20.38 -16.81 -38.99
C TYR A 309 19.06 -17.52 -38.65
N ALA A 310 19.09 -18.81 -38.31
CA ALA A 310 17.88 -19.54 -37.92
C ALA A 310 17.35 -19.09 -36.55
N PHE A 311 18.26 -18.77 -35.63
CA PHE A 311 17.94 -18.20 -34.32
C PHE A 311 17.34 -16.79 -34.46
N LEU A 312 17.98 -15.90 -35.23
CA LEU A 312 17.52 -14.56 -35.56
C LEU A 312 16.14 -14.57 -36.23
N LEU A 313 15.89 -15.49 -37.17
CA LEU A 313 14.58 -15.63 -37.81
C LEU A 313 13.50 -15.97 -36.78
N ARG A 314 13.81 -16.85 -35.83
CA ARG A 314 12.88 -17.29 -34.78
C ARG A 314 12.64 -16.20 -33.73
N VAL A 315 13.70 -15.52 -33.29
CA VAL A 315 13.64 -14.40 -32.35
C VAL A 315 12.92 -13.21 -32.95
N PHE A 316 13.21 -12.86 -34.20
CA PHE A 316 12.58 -11.75 -34.90
C PHE A 316 11.08 -11.99 -35.11
N ASN A 317 10.67 -13.20 -35.53
CA ASN A 317 9.25 -13.55 -35.62
C ASN A 317 8.55 -13.50 -34.25
N LEU A 318 9.19 -14.03 -33.21
CA LEU A 318 8.61 -14.03 -31.87
C LEU A 318 8.46 -12.59 -31.32
N CYS A 319 9.46 -11.74 -31.57
CA CYS A 319 9.48 -10.33 -31.17
C CYS A 319 8.39 -9.52 -31.91
N CYS A 320 8.36 -9.57 -33.25
CA CYS A 320 7.33 -8.86 -34.03
C CYS A 320 5.90 -9.33 -33.69
N CYS A 321 5.67 -10.64 -33.48
CA CYS A 321 4.37 -11.14 -33.05
C CYS A 321 4.01 -10.70 -31.61
N SER A 322 4.97 -10.72 -30.70
CA SER A 322 4.75 -10.30 -29.30
C SER A 322 4.41 -8.82 -29.20
N LEU A 323 5.14 -7.94 -29.89
CA LEU A 323 4.86 -6.50 -29.91
C LEU A 323 3.53 -6.19 -30.60
N ALA A 324 3.21 -6.86 -31.70
CA ALA A 324 1.92 -6.66 -32.38
C ALA A 324 0.73 -7.08 -31.49
N VAL A 325 0.87 -8.18 -30.75
CA VAL A 325 -0.14 -8.62 -29.77
C VAL A 325 -0.25 -7.63 -28.61
N ALA A 326 0.88 -7.13 -28.08
CA ALA A 326 0.88 -6.11 -27.03
C ALA A 326 0.17 -4.83 -27.48
N GLY A 327 0.44 -4.35 -28.71
CA GLY A 327 -0.26 -3.21 -29.29
C GLY A 327 -1.76 -3.43 -29.45
N LEU A 328 -2.18 -4.61 -29.89
CA LEU A 328 -3.61 -4.97 -29.97
C LEU A 328 -4.31 -5.00 -28.60
N VAL A 329 -3.62 -5.41 -27.54
CA VAL A 329 -4.15 -5.38 -26.16
C VAL A 329 -4.38 -3.94 -25.69
N VAL A 330 -3.45 -3.03 -25.95
CA VAL A 330 -3.59 -1.60 -25.61
C VAL A 330 -4.74 -0.96 -26.40
N ILE A 331 -4.85 -1.27 -27.70
CA ILE A 331 -5.95 -0.81 -28.55
C ILE A 331 -7.30 -1.32 -28.04
N LEU A 332 -7.37 -2.60 -27.65
CA LEU A 332 -8.60 -3.19 -27.09
C LEU A 332 -8.99 -2.51 -25.78
N HIS A 333 -8.02 -2.24 -24.91
CA HIS A 333 -8.25 -1.51 -23.66
C HIS A 333 -8.77 -0.10 -23.94
N GLY A 334 -8.16 0.63 -24.87
CA GLY A 334 -8.63 1.97 -25.27
C GLY A 334 -10.04 1.97 -25.86
N HIS A 335 -10.37 0.98 -26.69
CA HIS A 335 -11.73 0.79 -27.19
C HIS A 335 -12.74 0.50 -26.07
N GLN A 336 -12.36 -0.26 -25.05
CA GLN A 336 -13.20 -0.54 -23.90
C GLN A 336 -13.46 0.73 -23.07
N LEU A 337 -12.43 1.56 -22.86
CA LEU A 337 -12.59 2.88 -22.23
C LEU A 337 -13.52 3.77 -23.06
N ALA A 338 -13.36 3.77 -24.38
CA ALA A 338 -14.22 4.53 -25.27
C ALA A 338 -15.69 4.08 -25.22
N ALA A 339 -15.94 2.77 -25.15
CA ALA A 339 -17.28 2.20 -25.00
C ALA A 339 -17.94 2.57 -23.66
N ASN A 340 -17.15 2.77 -22.61
CA ASN A 340 -17.61 3.19 -21.29
C ASN A 340 -17.83 4.71 -21.16
N HIS A 341 -17.89 5.45 -22.27
CA HIS A 341 -18.11 6.90 -22.30
C HIS A 341 -17.07 7.72 -21.49
N HIS A 342 -15.81 7.33 -21.60
CA HIS A 342 -14.70 8.03 -20.95
C HIS A 342 -14.60 9.50 -21.38
N TYR A 343 -14.28 10.43 -20.46
CA TYR A 343 -14.23 11.87 -20.77
C TYR A 343 -13.21 12.23 -21.88
N ALA A 344 -12.09 11.50 -21.93
CA ALA A 344 -11.03 11.67 -22.92
C ALA A 344 -11.20 10.82 -24.20
N LEU A 345 -12.44 10.55 -24.61
CA LEU A 345 -12.80 9.70 -25.76
C LEU A 345 -11.96 9.98 -27.02
N ASN A 346 -11.86 11.25 -27.42
CA ASN A 346 -11.22 11.64 -28.67
C ASN A 346 -9.72 11.33 -28.67
N LEU A 347 -9.04 11.59 -27.54
CA LEU A 347 -7.62 11.32 -27.38
C LEU A 347 -7.32 9.82 -27.41
N ILE A 348 -8.11 9.02 -26.66
CA ILE A 348 -7.96 7.56 -26.62
C ILE A 348 -8.17 6.96 -28.01
N CYS A 349 -9.21 7.39 -28.74
CA CYS A 349 -9.47 6.93 -30.10
C CYS A 349 -8.35 7.30 -31.07
N GLN A 350 -7.80 8.52 -30.97
CA GLN A 350 -6.66 8.95 -31.79
C GLN A 350 -5.43 8.05 -31.56
N GLN A 351 -5.04 7.84 -30.30
CA GLN A 351 -3.90 7.01 -29.94
C GLN A 351 -4.09 5.54 -30.35
N CYS A 352 -5.30 4.99 -30.20
CA CYS A 352 -5.61 3.64 -30.69
C CYS A 352 -5.43 3.49 -32.20
N ASN A 353 -5.84 4.49 -32.98
CA ASN A 353 -5.70 4.47 -34.44
C ASN A 353 -4.23 4.59 -34.87
N GLU A 354 -3.47 5.44 -34.18
CA GLU A 354 -2.03 5.62 -34.42
C GLU A 354 -1.25 4.35 -34.09
N LEU A 355 -1.50 3.73 -32.93
CA LEU A 355 -0.86 2.48 -32.54
C LEU A 355 -1.19 1.33 -33.51
N ARG A 356 -2.43 1.29 -34.01
CA ARG A 356 -2.84 0.31 -35.03
C ARG A 356 -2.01 0.48 -36.30
N HIS A 357 -1.85 1.71 -36.78
CA HIS A 357 -1.04 1.99 -37.96
C HIS A 357 0.41 1.52 -37.80
N HIS A 358 1.02 1.79 -36.64
CA HIS A 358 2.39 1.35 -36.35
C HIS A 358 2.51 -0.18 -36.25
N CYS A 359 1.53 -0.86 -35.67
CA CYS A 359 1.49 -2.32 -35.60
C CYS A 359 1.41 -2.96 -37.00
N ASP A 360 0.59 -2.38 -37.90
CA ASP A 360 0.45 -2.86 -39.28
C ASP A 360 1.76 -2.70 -40.06
N LEU A 361 2.45 -1.56 -39.91
CA LEU A 361 3.77 -1.32 -40.51
C LEU A 361 4.81 -2.33 -40.00
N LEU A 362 4.87 -2.54 -38.67
CA LEU A 362 5.79 -3.51 -38.07
C LEU A 362 5.56 -4.93 -38.61
N ALA A 363 4.30 -5.34 -38.78
CA ALA A 363 3.95 -6.64 -39.35
C ALA A 363 4.44 -6.79 -40.81
N GLU A 364 4.30 -5.75 -41.63
CA GLU A 364 4.77 -5.74 -43.02
C GLU A 364 6.30 -5.77 -43.12
N HIS A 365 6.98 -4.95 -42.32
CA HIS A 365 8.45 -4.95 -42.20
C HIS A 365 8.97 -6.30 -41.70
N GLY A 366 8.28 -6.88 -40.71
CA GLY A 366 8.52 -8.22 -40.18
C GLY A 366 8.52 -9.28 -41.28
N LYS A 367 7.43 -9.34 -42.05
CA LYS A 367 7.26 -10.29 -43.15
C LYS A 367 8.34 -10.14 -44.23
N ARG A 368 8.72 -8.91 -44.59
CA ARG A 368 9.79 -8.64 -45.59
C ARG A 368 11.15 -9.13 -45.11
N LYS A 369 11.52 -8.86 -43.85
CA LYS A 369 12.81 -9.27 -43.28
C LYS A 369 12.88 -10.79 -43.06
N GLN A 370 11.77 -11.41 -42.65
CA GLN A 370 11.65 -12.86 -42.55
C GLN A 370 11.93 -13.52 -43.91
N LEU A 371 11.32 -13.02 -45.00
CA LEU A 371 11.53 -13.55 -46.34
C LEU A 371 12.99 -13.43 -46.80
N ARG A 372 13.65 -12.30 -46.50
CA ARG A 372 15.08 -12.08 -46.83
C ARG A 372 15.98 -13.05 -46.06
N LEU A 373 15.79 -13.17 -44.75
CA LEU A 373 16.58 -14.07 -43.90
C LEU A 373 16.39 -15.55 -44.28
N GLN A 374 15.16 -15.95 -44.63
CA GLN A 374 14.87 -17.31 -45.10
C GLN A 374 15.64 -17.63 -46.39
N ARG A 375 15.68 -16.71 -47.35
CA ARG A 375 16.48 -16.85 -48.59
C ARG A 375 17.98 -16.96 -48.28
N THR A 376 18.50 -16.15 -47.35
CA THR A 376 19.92 -16.21 -46.94
C THR A 376 20.27 -17.53 -46.26
N LEU A 377 19.41 -18.04 -45.36
CA LEU A 377 19.62 -19.32 -44.67
C LEU A 377 19.61 -20.50 -45.65
N GLU A 378 18.71 -20.47 -46.64
CA GLU A 378 18.65 -21.48 -47.70
C GLU A 378 19.92 -21.49 -48.53
N LEU A 379 20.40 -20.31 -48.94
CA LEU A 379 21.64 -20.15 -49.70
C LEU A 379 22.86 -20.65 -48.92
N HIS A 380 22.97 -20.29 -47.64
CA HIS A 380 24.07 -20.76 -46.79
C HIS A 380 24.00 -22.28 -46.54
N THR A 381 22.80 -22.84 -46.43
CA THR A 381 22.59 -24.29 -46.29
C THR A 381 23.10 -25.07 -47.49
N ARG A 382 22.78 -24.59 -48.69
CA ARG A 382 23.25 -25.19 -49.94
C ARG A 382 24.77 -25.08 -50.08
N LEU A 383 25.36 -23.95 -49.68
CA LEU A 383 26.80 -23.70 -49.75
C LEU A 383 27.60 -24.67 -48.85
N GLN A 384 27.12 -24.94 -47.63
CA GLN A 384 27.76 -25.92 -46.75
C GLN A 384 27.61 -27.36 -47.28
N GLN A 385 26.47 -27.70 -47.90
CA GLN A 385 26.31 -29.02 -48.55
C GLN A 385 27.32 -29.21 -49.69
N ALA A 386 27.57 -28.16 -50.49
CA ALA A 386 28.60 -28.19 -51.53
C ALA A 386 30.02 -28.36 -50.95
N LEU A 387 30.35 -27.66 -49.86
CA LEU A 387 31.64 -27.82 -49.17
C LEU A 387 31.83 -29.24 -48.59
N GLN A 388 30.80 -29.80 -47.95
CA GLN A 388 30.84 -31.15 -47.43
C GLN A 388 31.03 -32.18 -48.56
N CYS A 389 30.37 -31.99 -49.69
CA CYS A 389 30.58 -32.80 -50.89
C CYS A 389 32.03 -32.72 -51.39
N CYS A 390 32.68 -31.55 -51.36
CA CYS A 390 34.10 -31.43 -51.70
C CYS A 390 34.99 -32.25 -50.76
N ASP A 391 34.74 -32.17 -49.45
CA ASP A 391 35.53 -32.87 -48.45
C ASP A 391 35.36 -34.40 -48.55
N GLU A 392 34.13 -34.86 -48.78
CA GLU A 392 33.82 -36.28 -49.02
C GLU A 392 34.48 -36.79 -50.31
N GLY A 393 34.47 -35.98 -51.38
CA GLY A 393 35.15 -36.31 -52.64
C GLY A 393 36.67 -36.38 -52.49
N ALA A 394 37.26 -35.43 -51.76
CA ALA A 394 38.69 -35.44 -51.44
C ALA A 394 39.08 -36.66 -50.59
N TYR A 395 38.24 -37.04 -49.62
CA TYR A 395 38.43 -38.23 -48.81
C TYR A 395 38.34 -39.52 -49.63
N LEU A 396 37.36 -39.63 -50.54
CA LEU A 396 37.22 -40.77 -51.45
C LEU A 396 38.49 -40.96 -52.29
N LEU A 397 39.07 -39.87 -52.81
CA LEU A 397 40.31 -39.91 -53.57
C LEU A 397 41.53 -40.29 -52.70
N ALA A 398 41.62 -39.75 -51.49
CA ALA A 398 42.72 -40.02 -50.56
C ALA A 398 42.73 -41.46 -50.01
N ASN A 399 41.55 -42.08 -49.87
CA ASN A 399 41.40 -43.42 -49.30
C ASN A 399 41.55 -44.56 -50.33
N GLN A 400 42.00 -44.25 -51.55
CA GLN A 400 42.30 -45.26 -52.58
C GLN A 400 43.66 -45.92 -52.30
N GLN A 401 43.65 -47.18 -51.84
CA GLN A 401 44.89 -47.93 -51.58
C GLN A 401 45.65 -48.22 -52.89
N MET A 402 46.83 -47.61 -53.04
CA MET A 402 47.67 -47.66 -54.25
C MET A 402 48.03 -49.09 -54.70
N ASP A 403 48.13 -50.05 -53.77
CA ASP A 403 48.50 -51.44 -54.08
C ASP A 403 47.34 -52.23 -54.72
N LYS A 404 46.08 -51.92 -54.34
CA LYS A 404 44.89 -52.61 -54.86
C LYS A 404 44.44 -52.04 -56.21
N CYS A 405 44.67 -50.75 -56.44
CA CYS A 405 44.30 -50.04 -57.67
C CYS A 405 45.24 -50.30 -58.87
N GLN A 406 46.32 -51.07 -58.70
CA GLN A 406 47.21 -51.48 -59.79
C GLN A 406 46.71 -52.73 -60.55
N SER A 407 45.77 -53.47 -59.97
CA SER A 407 45.09 -54.59 -60.63
C SER A 407 43.99 -54.10 -61.57
N LYS A 408 43.71 -54.84 -62.66
CA LYS A 408 42.65 -54.48 -63.62
C LYS A 408 41.28 -54.39 -62.95
N GLU A 409 40.97 -55.33 -62.06
CA GLU A 409 39.71 -55.34 -61.29
C GLU A 409 39.64 -54.21 -60.25
N GLY A 410 40.75 -53.91 -59.56
CA GLY A 410 40.81 -52.82 -58.58
C GLY A 410 40.72 -51.43 -59.19
N ALA A 411 41.28 -51.23 -60.38
CA ALA A 411 41.13 -49.99 -61.15
C ALA A 411 39.68 -49.80 -61.64
N GLN A 412 39.02 -50.88 -62.10
CA GLN A 412 37.62 -50.82 -62.54
C GLN A 412 36.65 -50.52 -61.39
N LYS A 413 36.87 -51.10 -60.21
CA LYS A 413 36.07 -50.82 -59.02
C LYS A 413 36.24 -49.38 -58.53
N ALA A 414 37.47 -48.88 -58.47
CA ALA A 414 37.74 -47.49 -58.10
C ALA A 414 37.11 -46.48 -59.08
N LEU A 415 37.05 -46.82 -60.37
CA LEU A 415 36.42 -45.98 -61.39
C LEU A 415 34.89 -45.94 -61.22
N GLN A 416 34.25 -47.09 -60.96
CA GLN A 416 32.81 -47.16 -60.65
C GLN A 416 32.45 -46.43 -59.35
N ASP A 417 33.31 -46.47 -58.34
CA ASP A 417 33.08 -45.75 -57.08
C ASP A 417 33.17 -44.22 -57.29
N ILE A 418 34.07 -43.75 -58.16
CA ILE A 418 34.14 -42.34 -58.59
C ILE A 418 32.89 -41.94 -59.38
N GLU A 419 32.47 -42.74 -60.36
CA GLU A 419 31.29 -42.45 -61.20
C GLU A 419 30.01 -42.42 -60.37
N ARG A 420 29.81 -43.37 -59.44
CA ARG A 420 28.68 -43.36 -58.49
C ARG A 420 28.66 -42.11 -57.62
N PHE A 421 29.82 -41.65 -57.15
CA PHE A 421 29.92 -40.43 -56.35
C PHE A 421 29.56 -39.17 -57.16
N LEU A 422 30.05 -39.07 -58.40
CA LEU A 422 29.74 -37.94 -59.28
C LEU A 422 28.26 -37.90 -59.70
N GLU A 423 27.64 -39.06 -59.91
CA GLU A 423 26.19 -39.16 -60.16
C GLU A 423 25.38 -38.70 -58.95
N SER A 424 25.72 -39.15 -57.74
CA SER A 424 25.03 -38.75 -56.50
C SER A 424 25.20 -37.27 -56.15
N SER A 425 26.28 -36.64 -56.61
CA SER A 425 26.66 -35.27 -56.27
C SER A 425 26.32 -34.24 -57.36
N SER A 426 25.77 -34.69 -58.49
CA SER A 426 25.47 -33.88 -59.68
C SER A 426 24.52 -32.69 -59.42
N SER A 427 23.62 -32.81 -58.44
CA SER A 427 22.69 -31.76 -58.01
C SER A 427 23.37 -30.59 -57.28
N TYR A 428 24.56 -30.80 -56.71
CA TYR A 428 25.33 -29.78 -55.98
C TYR A 428 26.42 -29.12 -56.84
N LEU A 429 26.83 -29.77 -57.93
CA LEU A 429 27.97 -29.37 -58.77
C LEU A 429 27.58 -28.51 -60.00
N ASN A 430 26.31 -28.46 -60.40
CA ASN A 430 25.83 -27.79 -61.61
C ASN A 430 24.97 -26.53 -61.30
N TYR A 431 25.44 -25.62 -60.43
CA TYR A 431 24.69 -24.41 -60.06
C TYR A 431 25.16 -23.15 -60.81
N ASP A 432 24.23 -22.25 -61.12
CA ASP A 432 24.45 -21.02 -61.90
C ASP A 432 25.33 -19.99 -61.14
N PRO A 433 26.49 -19.56 -61.69
CA PRO A 433 27.49 -18.76 -60.97
C PRO A 433 27.06 -17.34 -60.58
N GLN A 434 25.98 -16.80 -61.14
CA GLN A 434 25.60 -15.39 -60.97
C GLN A 434 24.91 -15.09 -59.62
N ALA A 435 24.47 -16.10 -58.87
CA ALA A 435 23.67 -15.93 -57.66
C ALA A 435 24.47 -15.73 -56.35
N LEU A 436 25.81 -15.72 -56.40
CA LEU A 436 26.66 -15.98 -55.22
C LEU A 436 27.80 -14.93 -55.11
N GLN A 437 27.60 -13.91 -54.28
CA GLN A 437 28.49 -12.74 -54.15
C GLN A 437 29.67 -12.99 -53.17
N GLY A 438 30.90 -12.67 -53.60
CA GLY A 438 32.07 -12.39 -52.75
C GLY A 438 32.78 -13.59 -52.13
N GLN A 439 32.18 -14.29 -51.16
CA GLN A 439 32.84 -15.36 -50.40
C GLN A 439 32.91 -16.73 -51.14
N LEU A 440 32.38 -16.81 -52.35
CA LEU A 440 32.25 -18.05 -53.11
C LEU A 440 33.33 -18.34 -54.14
N GLN A 441 34.25 -17.40 -54.42
CA GLN A 441 35.39 -17.72 -55.29
C GLN A 441 36.29 -18.82 -54.70
N ALA A 442 36.43 -18.86 -53.37
CA ALA A 442 37.22 -19.89 -52.70
C ALA A 442 36.55 -21.27 -52.73
N VAL A 443 35.22 -21.32 -52.66
CA VAL A 443 34.45 -22.57 -52.72
C VAL A 443 34.38 -23.08 -54.15
N GLN A 444 34.17 -22.18 -55.12
CA GLN A 444 34.21 -22.51 -56.54
C GLN A 444 35.59 -23.04 -56.95
N GLY A 445 36.68 -22.38 -56.53
CA GLY A 445 38.04 -22.86 -56.79
C GLY A 445 38.32 -24.24 -56.18
N LYS A 446 37.76 -24.55 -55.00
CA LYS A 446 37.84 -25.90 -54.41
C LYS A 446 37.05 -26.93 -55.20
N LEU A 447 35.84 -26.61 -55.62
CA LEU A 447 35.00 -27.46 -56.46
C LEU A 447 35.69 -27.81 -57.78
N ASP A 448 36.25 -26.81 -58.46
CA ASP A 448 36.98 -26.99 -59.72
C ASP A 448 38.27 -27.80 -59.53
N SER A 449 38.98 -27.60 -58.41
CA SER A 449 40.16 -28.39 -58.05
C SER A 449 39.82 -29.87 -57.81
N VAL A 450 38.75 -30.15 -57.05
CA VAL A 450 38.29 -31.52 -56.80
C VAL A 450 37.84 -32.18 -58.11
N ARG A 451 37.12 -31.46 -58.97
CA ARG A 451 36.71 -31.94 -60.30
C ARG A 451 37.93 -32.33 -61.16
N SER A 452 38.94 -31.47 -61.22
CA SER A 452 40.18 -31.73 -61.96
C SER A 452 40.95 -32.95 -61.41
N MET A 453 40.96 -33.14 -60.08
CA MET A 453 41.57 -34.32 -59.45
C MET A 453 40.84 -35.61 -59.82
N PHE A 454 39.50 -35.61 -59.86
CA PHE A 454 38.71 -36.74 -60.32
C PHE A 454 38.96 -37.07 -61.79
N GLU A 455 38.99 -36.07 -62.67
CA GLU A 455 39.27 -36.23 -64.10
C GLU A 455 40.67 -36.81 -64.37
N SER A 456 41.68 -36.29 -63.67
CA SER A 456 43.06 -36.79 -63.74
C SER A 456 43.14 -38.26 -63.29
N ARG A 457 42.44 -38.61 -62.21
CA ARG A 457 42.43 -39.98 -61.66
C ARG A 457 41.67 -40.97 -62.55
N GLN A 458 40.53 -40.57 -63.10
CA GLN A 458 39.79 -41.36 -64.10
C GLN A 458 40.66 -41.62 -65.35
N CYS A 459 41.42 -40.62 -65.81
CA CYS A 459 42.34 -40.78 -66.92
C CYS A 459 43.46 -41.79 -66.62
N CYS A 460 44.05 -41.76 -65.41
CA CYS A 460 45.04 -42.75 -64.97
C CYS A 460 44.48 -44.18 -64.96
N PHE A 461 43.27 -44.39 -64.45
CA PHE A 461 42.67 -45.73 -64.41
C PHE A 461 42.25 -46.24 -65.78
N ARG A 462 41.71 -45.39 -66.66
CA ARG A 462 41.44 -45.76 -68.06
C ARG A 462 42.71 -46.19 -68.78
N ARG A 463 43.83 -45.50 -68.58
CA ARG A 463 45.15 -45.87 -69.15
C ARG A 463 45.74 -47.17 -68.57
N LEU A 464 45.42 -47.53 -67.33
CA LEU A 464 45.83 -48.80 -66.71
C LEU A 464 45.01 -49.98 -67.22
N LEU A 465 43.72 -49.79 -67.45
CA LEU A 465 42.82 -50.79 -68.03
C LEU A 465 43.17 -51.12 -69.51
N ASP A 466 43.91 -50.22 -70.16
CA ASP A 466 44.31 -50.28 -71.58
C ASP A 466 45.72 -50.89 -71.82
N LYS A 467 46.47 -51.26 -70.76
CA LYS A 467 47.80 -51.88 -70.92
C LYS A 467 47.71 -53.41 -71.06
N HIS A 468 48.07 -53.92 -72.24
CA HIS A 468 48.48 -55.33 -72.42
C HIS A 468 49.76 -55.63 -71.62
N VAL A 469 49.71 -56.70 -70.81
CA VAL A 469 50.81 -57.23 -69.98
C VAL A 469 51.95 -57.76 -70.87
N ARG A 470 53.20 -57.33 -70.61
CA ARG A 470 54.43 -57.66 -71.36
C ARG A 470 55.32 -58.62 -70.53
N PRO A 471 56.19 -59.50 -71.09
CA PRO A 471 56.99 -60.38 -70.25
C PRO A 471 58.22 -59.68 -69.64
N VAL A 472 58.42 -60.03 -68.37
CA VAL A 472 59.25 -59.45 -67.30
C VAL A 472 60.72 -59.90 -67.37
N GLN A 473 61.63 -59.10 -66.80
CA GLN A 473 62.89 -59.62 -66.25
C GLN A 473 63.25 -58.99 -64.90
N LEU A 474 63.60 -59.85 -63.92
CA LEU A 474 63.97 -59.55 -62.52
C LEU A 474 65.39 -58.98 -62.40
N VAL A 475 65.61 -58.02 -61.49
CA VAL A 475 66.91 -57.79 -60.81
C VAL A 475 66.72 -57.37 -59.33
N ALA A 476 67.68 -57.81 -58.51
CA ALA A 476 67.75 -57.95 -57.04
C ALA A 476 68.09 -56.65 -56.23
N PRO A 477 68.15 -56.71 -54.87
CA PRO A 477 67.86 -55.58 -53.94
C PRO A 477 69.05 -54.97 -53.16
N ARG A 478 68.81 -53.82 -52.47
CA ARG A 478 69.40 -53.25 -51.19
C ARG A 478 69.72 -51.72 -51.27
N PRO A 479 69.96 -50.96 -50.16
CA PRO A 479 69.49 -51.02 -48.75
C PRO A 479 69.10 -49.66 -48.06
N GLU A 480 68.30 -49.77 -46.97
CA GLU A 480 68.25 -49.08 -45.63
C GLU A 480 68.22 -47.53 -45.34
N THR A 481 67.06 -47.06 -44.78
CA THR A 481 66.82 -46.25 -43.51
C THR A 481 67.35 -44.78 -43.32
N PRO A 482 66.94 -43.97 -42.27
CA PRO A 482 65.67 -43.74 -41.52
C PRO A 482 65.33 -42.20 -41.29
N PRO A 483 64.84 -41.67 -40.12
CA PRO A 483 63.45 -41.20 -39.88
C PRO A 483 63.29 -39.72 -39.37
N ARG A 484 62.06 -39.18 -39.29
CA ARG A 484 61.60 -38.07 -38.39
C ARG A 484 60.16 -37.66 -38.78
N ALA A 485 59.27 -37.11 -37.95
CA ALA A 485 59.06 -37.00 -36.51
C ALA A 485 57.70 -36.31 -36.28
N LYS A 486 57.02 -36.70 -35.19
CA LYS A 486 56.16 -35.90 -34.28
C LYS A 486 54.93 -35.11 -34.80
N SER A 487 53.84 -35.33 -34.06
CA SER A 487 52.58 -34.57 -33.97
C SER A 487 52.75 -33.05 -33.74
N PRO A 488 51.67 -32.25 -33.91
CA PRO A 488 50.81 -31.88 -32.77
C PRO A 488 49.31 -31.99 -33.12
N LEU A 489 48.42 -32.56 -32.30
CA LEU A 489 47.86 -32.03 -31.04
C LEU A 489 47.42 -30.55 -31.11
N PHE A 490 46.17 -30.32 -31.51
CA PHE A 490 45.36 -29.21 -30.98
C PHE A 490 43.90 -29.66 -30.86
N SER A 491 43.42 -29.70 -29.62
CA SER A 491 42.01 -29.84 -29.24
C SER A 491 41.61 -28.54 -28.54
N PRO A 492 40.56 -27.82 -28.96
CA PRO A 492 40.02 -26.72 -28.19
C PRO A 492 38.96 -27.28 -27.22
N LYS A 493 39.31 -27.36 -25.93
CA LYS A 493 38.32 -27.31 -24.86
C LYS A 493 38.20 -25.86 -24.38
N HIS A 494 36.95 -25.44 -24.20
CA HIS A 494 36.38 -24.49 -23.23
C HIS A 494 35.43 -23.50 -23.87
N GLY A 495 34.15 -23.69 -23.57
CA GLY A 495 33.03 -22.84 -23.96
C GLY A 495 31.74 -23.41 -23.42
N LYS A 496 31.60 -23.52 -22.10
CA LYS A 496 30.33 -23.83 -21.43
C LYS A 496 30.22 -23.04 -20.13
N THR A 497 29.64 -21.86 -20.20
CA THR A 497 29.24 -21.03 -19.05
C THR A 497 27.75 -21.19 -18.74
N SER A 498 27.18 -22.38 -19.00
CA SER A 498 25.76 -22.67 -18.75
C SER A 498 25.55 -23.67 -17.59
N CYS A 499 26.61 -24.31 -17.06
CA CYS A 499 26.50 -25.35 -16.02
C CYS A 499 26.76 -24.89 -14.57
N THR A 500 26.87 -23.59 -14.27
CA THR A 500 27.17 -23.13 -12.90
C THR A 500 25.94 -22.89 -12.04
N TYR A 501 24.77 -22.63 -12.64
CA TYR A 501 23.51 -22.46 -11.90
C TYR A 501 22.93 -23.80 -11.40
N ASP A 502 22.98 -24.82 -12.27
CA ASP A 502 22.51 -26.18 -11.99
C ASP A 502 23.29 -26.83 -10.81
N PHE A 503 24.62 -26.70 -10.81
CA PHE A 503 25.47 -27.29 -9.76
C PHE A 503 25.26 -26.72 -8.35
N GLN A 504 24.82 -25.46 -8.22
CA GLN A 504 24.59 -24.83 -6.90
C GLN A 504 23.21 -25.10 -6.34
N LEU A 505 22.18 -25.26 -7.18
CA LEU A 505 20.86 -25.69 -6.71
C LEU A 505 20.89 -27.15 -6.28
N TRP A 506 21.56 -28.04 -7.02
CA TRP A 506 21.77 -29.46 -6.63
C TRP A 506 22.42 -29.58 -5.23
N ALA A 507 23.25 -28.60 -4.83
CA ALA A 507 23.84 -28.54 -3.50
C ALA A 507 22.79 -28.38 -2.36
N LEU A 508 21.61 -27.83 -2.65
CA LEU A 508 20.46 -27.73 -1.74
C LEU A 508 19.62 -29.02 -1.68
N PHE A 509 19.89 -30.07 -2.46
CA PHE A 509 19.11 -31.33 -2.41
C PHE A 509 19.72 -32.33 -1.40
N HIS A 510 21.00 -32.15 -1.08
CA HIS A 510 21.79 -33.05 -0.25
C HIS A 510 21.30 -33.20 1.19
N TRP A 511 20.51 -32.25 1.72
CA TRP A 511 19.90 -32.40 3.05
C TRP A 511 18.77 -33.44 3.06
N GLN A 512 18.13 -33.73 1.91
CA GLN A 512 17.03 -34.69 1.83
C GLN A 512 17.49 -36.08 2.24
N GLY A 513 18.72 -36.47 1.90
CA GLY A 513 19.32 -37.73 2.35
C GLY A 513 19.37 -37.82 3.88
N TYR A 514 19.84 -36.77 4.57
CA TYR A 514 19.86 -36.76 6.04
C TYR A 514 18.46 -36.71 6.65
N ARG A 515 17.56 -35.90 6.08
CA ARG A 515 16.19 -35.72 6.58
C ARG A 515 15.35 -36.99 6.39
N ALA A 516 15.49 -37.69 5.26
CA ALA A 516 14.77 -38.93 4.99
C ALA A 516 15.30 -40.09 5.86
N GLU A 517 16.61 -40.17 6.08
CA GLU A 517 17.20 -41.21 6.93
C GLU A 517 16.77 -41.09 8.41
N MET A 518 16.29 -39.93 8.87
CA MET A 518 15.69 -39.80 10.21
C MET A 518 14.37 -40.57 10.38
N ASP A 519 13.67 -40.86 9.28
CA ASP A 519 12.42 -41.64 9.28
C ASP A 519 12.66 -43.09 8.87
N ASN A 520 13.89 -43.43 8.46
CA ASN A 520 14.25 -44.77 8.00
C ASN A 520 14.36 -45.73 9.20
N PRO A 521 13.53 -46.79 9.28
CA PRO A 521 13.53 -47.73 10.41
C PRO A 521 14.90 -48.36 10.70
N ALA A 522 15.72 -48.57 9.66
CA ALA A 522 17.07 -49.13 9.80
C ALA A 522 18.07 -48.16 10.45
N MET A 523 17.81 -46.84 10.37
CA MET A 523 18.69 -45.79 10.90
C MET A 523 18.24 -45.25 12.25
N LEU A 524 16.99 -45.51 12.65
CA LEU A 524 16.43 -45.06 13.94
C LEU A 524 17.26 -45.53 15.16
N ILE A 525 17.95 -46.67 15.03
CA ILE A 525 18.83 -47.21 16.08
C ILE A 525 20.04 -46.28 16.33
N LEU A 526 20.51 -45.59 15.29
CA LEU A 526 21.65 -44.68 15.37
C LEU A 526 21.25 -43.25 15.75
N LEU A 527 19.95 -42.93 15.69
CA LEU A 527 19.44 -41.57 15.89
C LEU A 527 19.62 -41.10 17.35
N PRO A 528 20.35 -39.98 17.60
CA PRO A 528 20.50 -39.42 18.94
C PRO A 528 19.15 -39.13 19.62
N PRO A 529 18.98 -39.44 20.91
CA PRO A 529 17.76 -39.14 21.65
C PRO A 529 17.36 -37.65 21.59
N VAL A 530 18.36 -36.75 21.60
CA VAL A 530 18.20 -35.29 21.52
C VAL A 530 17.55 -34.84 20.20
N LEU A 531 17.64 -35.64 19.14
CA LEU A 531 17.08 -35.34 17.82
C LEU A 531 15.69 -35.93 17.58
N ARG A 532 15.22 -36.83 18.44
CA ARG A 532 13.91 -37.47 18.30
C ARG A 532 12.82 -36.39 18.38
N ASN A 533 11.94 -36.33 17.38
CA ASN A 533 10.90 -35.30 17.22
C ASN A 533 11.40 -33.84 17.12
N ARG A 534 12.70 -33.60 16.89
CA ARG A 534 13.29 -32.26 16.70
C ARG A 534 13.85 -32.01 15.30
N LYS A 535 13.41 -32.83 14.34
CA LYS A 535 13.77 -32.75 12.92
C LYS A 535 13.46 -31.38 12.31
N ASP A 536 12.29 -30.82 12.62
CA ASP A 536 11.88 -29.51 12.08
C ASP A 536 12.65 -28.34 12.74
N VAL A 537 13.28 -28.55 13.90
CA VAL A 537 14.21 -27.58 14.48
C VAL A 537 15.57 -27.67 13.79
N LEU A 538 16.07 -28.87 13.49
CA LEU A 538 17.36 -29.04 12.80
C LEU A 538 17.32 -28.49 11.37
N PHE A 539 16.26 -28.82 10.61
CA PHE A 539 16.14 -28.42 9.20
C PHE A 539 15.29 -27.16 9.00
N GLY A 540 14.57 -26.65 10.01
CA GLY A 540 13.67 -25.50 9.84
C GLY A 540 12.62 -25.75 8.76
N ASN A 541 12.28 -24.69 8.01
CA ASN A 541 11.41 -24.75 6.83
C ASN A 541 12.19 -24.96 5.51
N MET A 542 13.32 -25.65 5.55
CA MET A 542 14.09 -25.98 4.35
C MET A 542 13.30 -26.73 3.24
N PRO A 543 12.33 -27.62 3.53
CA PRO A 543 11.50 -28.22 2.50
C PRO A 543 10.65 -27.20 1.72
N GLU A 544 10.17 -26.15 2.39
CA GLU A 544 9.40 -25.05 1.79
C GLU A 544 10.29 -24.23 0.84
N ILE A 545 11.49 -23.86 1.30
CA ILE A 545 12.50 -23.16 0.48
C ILE A 545 12.86 -23.99 -0.75
N TYR A 546 13.05 -25.28 -0.57
CA TYR A 546 13.37 -26.21 -1.63
C TYR A 546 12.27 -26.26 -2.69
N ASP A 547 11.02 -26.44 -2.28
CA ASP A 547 9.90 -26.58 -3.20
C ASP A 547 9.68 -25.31 -4.02
N PHE A 548 9.77 -24.13 -3.41
CA PHE A 548 9.72 -22.85 -4.12
C PHE A 548 10.81 -22.76 -5.19
N HIS A 549 12.07 -23.03 -4.81
CA HIS A 549 13.18 -22.88 -5.75
C HIS A 549 13.13 -23.92 -6.87
N ASN A 550 12.78 -25.16 -6.57
CA ASN A 550 12.78 -26.25 -7.54
C ASN A 550 11.58 -26.19 -8.49
N LYS A 551 10.37 -25.85 -7.98
CA LYS A 551 9.14 -25.91 -8.77
C LYS A 551 8.79 -24.59 -9.45
N ILE A 552 9.24 -23.46 -8.90
CA ILE A 552 8.81 -22.12 -9.34
C ILE A 552 10.02 -21.31 -9.79
N PHE A 553 10.92 -20.96 -8.87
CA PHE A 553 11.91 -19.93 -9.13
C PHE A 553 12.96 -20.34 -10.16
N LEU A 554 13.40 -21.59 -10.17
CA LEU A 554 14.33 -22.10 -11.18
C LEU A 554 13.74 -21.98 -12.58
N HIS A 555 12.48 -22.37 -12.76
CA HIS A 555 11.82 -22.31 -14.06
C HIS A 555 11.64 -20.86 -14.54
N SER A 556 11.32 -19.93 -13.63
CA SER A 556 11.31 -18.50 -13.94
C SER A 556 12.68 -18.00 -14.40
N LEU A 557 13.77 -18.40 -13.74
CA LEU A 557 15.12 -18.00 -14.15
C LEU A 557 15.56 -18.62 -15.49
N GLU A 558 15.20 -19.88 -15.75
CA GLU A 558 15.48 -20.54 -17.03
C GLU A 558 14.77 -19.84 -18.20
N SER A 559 13.56 -19.31 -17.97
CA SER A 559 12.83 -18.54 -18.97
C SER A 559 13.51 -17.21 -19.34
N CYS A 560 14.41 -16.71 -18.48
CA CYS A 560 15.19 -15.49 -18.70
C CYS A 560 16.54 -15.73 -19.40
N LEU A 561 16.91 -16.97 -19.74
CA LEU A 561 18.21 -17.25 -20.38
C LEU A 561 18.41 -16.53 -21.71
N GLY A 562 17.33 -16.25 -22.43
CA GLY A 562 17.37 -15.51 -23.71
C GLY A 562 17.34 -13.98 -23.56
N ALA A 563 17.01 -13.47 -22.37
CA ALA A 563 16.84 -12.05 -22.05
C ALA A 563 17.17 -11.83 -20.55
N PRO A 564 18.47 -11.77 -20.18
CA PRO A 564 18.90 -11.73 -18.78
C PRO A 564 18.39 -10.51 -18.02
N GLU A 565 18.09 -9.41 -18.70
CA GLU A 565 17.49 -8.19 -18.17
C GLU A 565 16.12 -8.40 -17.51
N ARG A 566 15.31 -9.36 -18.01
CA ARG A 566 13.98 -9.67 -17.47
C ARG A 566 14.00 -10.38 -16.12
N VAL A 567 15.18 -10.77 -15.64
CA VAL A 567 15.32 -11.45 -14.35
C VAL A 567 14.85 -10.56 -13.20
N GLY A 568 14.93 -9.23 -13.33
CA GLY A 568 14.40 -8.27 -12.34
C GLY A 568 12.92 -8.52 -12.03
N CYS A 569 12.09 -8.65 -13.07
CA CYS A 569 10.66 -8.96 -12.93
C CYS A 569 10.43 -10.27 -12.16
N CYS A 570 11.22 -11.32 -12.43
CA CYS A 570 11.07 -12.59 -11.73
C CYS A 570 11.29 -12.49 -10.21
N PHE A 571 12.16 -11.57 -9.75
CA PHE A 571 12.32 -11.31 -8.31
C PHE A 571 11.16 -10.47 -7.75
N LEU A 572 10.66 -9.51 -8.51
CA LEU A 572 9.55 -8.65 -8.10
C LEU A 572 8.24 -9.43 -7.97
N ASP A 573 7.90 -10.26 -8.95
CA ASP A 573 6.70 -11.12 -8.96
C ASP A 573 6.64 -12.10 -7.78
N ARG A 574 7.80 -12.44 -7.21
CA ARG A 574 7.97 -13.44 -6.15
C ARG A 574 8.46 -12.85 -4.83
N ARG A 575 8.39 -11.53 -4.67
CA ARG A 575 8.90 -10.82 -3.47
C ARG A 575 8.34 -11.37 -2.17
N GLU A 576 7.06 -11.71 -2.14
CA GLU A 576 6.38 -12.26 -0.96
C GLU A 576 6.83 -13.69 -0.65
N ASP A 577 7.02 -14.52 -1.66
CA ASP A 577 7.48 -15.91 -1.49
C ASP A 577 8.84 -15.99 -0.79
N PHE A 578 9.73 -15.02 -1.07
CA PHE A 578 11.05 -14.97 -0.42
C PHE A 578 11.00 -14.70 1.10
N GLN A 579 9.86 -14.28 1.67
CA GLN A 579 9.71 -14.11 3.12
C GLN A 579 9.92 -15.42 3.91
N MET A 580 9.76 -16.59 3.26
CA MET A 580 10.07 -17.89 3.87
C MET A 580 11.52 -17.99 4.42
N TYR A 581 12.45 -17.20 3.88
CA TYR A 581 13.82 -17.14 4.39
C TYR A 581 13.94 -16.52 5.79
N GLU A 582 13.02 -15.64 6.18
CA GLU A 582 12.99 -15.05 7.52
C GLU A 582 12.82 -16.14 8.59
N LYS A 583 11.83 -17.01 8.39
CA LYS A 583 11.55 -18.16 9.25
C LYS A 583 12.75 -19.10 9.37
N TYR A 584 13.47 -19.32 8.27
CA TYR A 584 14.67 -20.16 8.29
C TYR A 584 15.79 -19.54 9.11
N CYS A 585 16.08 -18.26 8.87
CA CYS A 585 17.13 -17.53 9.56
C CYS A 585 16.85 -17.44 11.06
N GLN A 586 15.61 -17.13 11.47
CA GLN A 586 15.20 -17.13 12.88
C GLN A 586 15.38 -18.50 13.56
N ASN A 587 15.22 -19.59 12.82
CA ASN A 587 15.43 -20.94 13.33
C ASN A 587 16.91 -21.37 13.34
N LYS A 588 17.77 -20.77 12.50
CA LYS A 588 19.16 -21.19 12.32
C LYS A 588 19.99 -21.23 13.62
N PRO A 589 19.91 -20.27 14.57
CA PRO A 589 20.63 -20.38 15.85
C PRO A 589 20.19 -21.58 16.69
N ARG A 590 18.88 -21.91 16.69
CA ARG A 590 18.33 -23.08 17.38
C ARG A 590 18.80 -24.38 16.74
N SER A 591 18.79 -24.44 15.40
CA SER A 591 19.35 -25.55 14.63
C SER A 591 20.84 -25.75 14.94
N GLU A 592 21.62 -24.68 15.05
CA GLU A 592 23.05 -24.75 15.34
C GLU A 592 23.35 -25.22 16.77
N SER A 593 22.60 -24.72 17.75
CA SER A 593 22.69 -25.20 19.14
C SER A 593 22.35 -26.69 19.26
N LEU A 594 21.34 -27.15 18.52
CA LEU A 594 20.98 -28.56 18.44
C LEU A 594 22.07 -29.38 17.76
N TRP A 595 22.60 -28.90 16.64
CA TRP A 595 23.69 -29.55 15.89
C TRP A 595 24.94 -29.77 16.75
N ARG A 596 25.35 -28.76 17.54
CA ARG A 596 26.52 -28.85 18.44
C ARG A 596 26.40 -29.98 19.47
N GLN A 597 25.18 -30.34 19.88
CA GLN A 597 24.95 -31.41 20.85
C GLN A 597 25.04 -32.81 20.22
N CYS A 598 24.98 -32.92 18.89
CA CYS A 598 24.86 -34.20 18.20
C CYS A 598 25.74 -34.33 16.94
N SER A 599 26.67 -33.41 16.69
CA SER A 599 27.48 -33.38 15.45
C SER A 599 28.30 -34.66 15.25
N GLU A 600 28.84 -35.20 16.35
CA GLU A 600 29.68 -36.41 16.36
C GLU A 600 28.87 -37.72 16.40
N SER A 601 27.55 -37.67 16.22
CA SER A 601 26.73 -38.88 16.22
C SER A 601 27.07 -39.82 15.07
N SER A 602 27.09 -41.13 15.36
CA SER A 602 27.21 -42.20 14.37
C SER A 602 26.14 -42.13 13.27
N PHE A 603 24.96 -41.59 13.57
CA PHE A 603 23.91 -41.36 12.56
C PHE A 603 24.38 -40.43 11.44
N PHE A 604 24.97 -39.28 11.77
CA PHE A 604 25.39 -38.31 10.75
C PHE A 604 26.61 -38.79 9.98
N GLN A 605 27.54 -39.49 10.64
CA GLN A 605 28.69 -40.10 9.98
C GLN A 605 28.25 -41.14 8.94
N GLU A 606 27.27 -41.99 9.29
CA GLU A 606 26.74 -43.01 8.39
C GLU A 606 25.93 -42.39 7.23
N CYS A 607 25.10 -41.36 7.50
CA CYS A 607 24.42 -40.60 6.45
C CYS A 607 25.42 -39.92 5.50
N GLN A 608 26.49 -39.32 6.05
CA GLN A 608 27.53 -38.66 5.26
C GLN A 608 28.29 -39.66 4.37
N ARG A 609 28.56 -40.85 4.90
CA ARG A 609 29.19 -41.96 4.16
C ARG A 609 28.29 -42.48 3.03
N LYS A 610 27.01 -42.74 3.31
CA LYS A 610 26.02 -43.21 2.32
C LYS A 610 25.83 -42.23 1.16
N LEU A 611 25.90 -40.93 1.46
CA LEU A 611 25.75 -39.87 0.46
C LEU A 611 27.07 -39.45 -0.19
N GLU A 612 28.20 -40.02 0.23
CA GLU A 612 29.55 -39.69 -0.25
C GLU A 612 29.91 -38.20 -0.13
N HIS A 613 29.40 -37.53 0.91
CA HIS A 613 29.63 -36.10 1.11
C HIS A 613 31.00 -35.81 1.73
N LYS A 614 31.71 -34.83 1.15
CA LYS A 614 32.99 -34.33 1.67
C LYS A 614 32.84 -33.33 2.82
N LEU A 615 31.69 -32.68 2.95
CA LEU A 615 31.41 -31.68 3.99
C LEU A 615 30.38 -32.23 4.99
N GLY A 616 30.41 -31.73 6.23
CA GLY A 616 29.41 -32.03 7.26
C GLY A 616 28.06 -31.38 6.97
N LEU A 617 27.00 -31.89 7.62
CA LEU A 617 25.62 -31.40 7.42
C LEU A 617 25.47 -29.90 7.71
N ASP A 618 26.17 -29.36 8.70
CA ASP A 618 26.21 -27.94 9.05
C ASP A 618 26.53 -27.02 7.87
N SER A 619 27.45 -27.44 7.02
CA SER A 619 27.83 -26.72 5.79
C SER A 619 26.67 -26.65 4.78
N TYR A 620 25.78 -27.64 4.78
CA TYR A 620 24.58 -27.65 3.94
C TYR A 620 23.43 -26.85 4.57
N LEU A 621 23.31 -26.85 5.91
CA LEU A 621 22.35 -26.02 6.64
C LEU A 621 22.65 -24.51 6.52
N LEU A 622 23.88 -24.11 6.19
CA LEU A 622 24.21 -22.71 5.91
C LEU A 622 23.82 -22.23 4.50
N LYS A 623 23.51 -23.14 3.57
CA LYS A 623 23.29 -22.80 2.16
C LYS A 623 22.12 -21.83 1.93
N PRO A 624 20.95 -21.94 2.60
CA PRO A 624 19.87 -20.97 2.39
C PRO A 624 20.28 -19.54 2.80
N VAL A 625 20.93 -19.38 3.96
CA VAL A 625 21.43 -18.07 4.41
C VAL A 625 22.43 -17.49 3.40
N GLN A 626 23.38 -18.30 2.95
CA GLN A 626 24.35 -17.90 1.93
C GLN A 626 23.67 -17.54 0.60
N ARG A 627 22.66 -18.31 0.18
CA ARG A 627 21.95 -18.10 -1.09
C ARG A 627 21.19 -16.78 -1.08
N LEU A 628 20.49 -16.48 0.01
CA LEU A 628 19.78 -15.21 0.18
C LEU A 628 20.73 -14.01 0.03
N THR A 629 21.89 -14.04 0.70
CA THR A 629 22.89 -12.96 0.62
C THR A 629 23.56 -12.80 -0.74
N LYS A 630 23.50 -13.83 -1.59
CA LYS A 630 24.07 -13.79 -2.94
C LYS A 630 23.16 -13.14 -3.97
N TYR A 631 21.84 -13.17 -3.80
CA TYR A 631 20.93 -12.61 -4.79
C TYR A 631 21.17 -11.13 -5.05
N GLN A 632 21.37 -10.32 -4.00
CA GLN A 632 21.71 -8.89 -4.19
C GLN A 632 23.06 -8.69 -4.90
N LEU A 633 24.06 -9.56 -4.66
CA LEU A 633 25.35 -9.47 -5.37
C LEU A 633 25.18 -9.76 -6.85
N LEU A 634 24.42 -10.81 -7.19
CA LEU A 634 24.17 -11.23 -8.56
C LEU A 634 23.35 -10.17 -9.31
N LEU A 635 22.31 -9.61 -8.69
CA LEU A 635 21.51 -8.53 -9.27
C LEU A 635 22.35 -7.26 -9.46
N LYS A 636 23.19 -6.90 -8.49
CA LYS A 636 24.11 -5.76 -8.61
C LYS A 636 25.15 -5.97 -9.72
N GLU A 637 25.62 -7.19 -9.89
CA GLU A 637 26.57 -7.53 -10.95
C GLU A 637 25.89 -7.50 -12.33
N LEU A 638 24.68 -8.03 -12.46
CA LEU A 638 23.87 -7.91 -13.68
C LEU A 638 23.60 -6.45 -14.04
N LEU A 639 23.17 -5.64 -13.08
CA LEU A 639 22.90 -4.22 -13.26
C LEU A 639 24.13 -3.45 -13.80
N LYS A 640 25.34 -3.83 -13.37
CA LYS A 640 26.59 -3.23 -13.86
C LYS A 640 26.81 -3.45 -15.36
N TYR A 641 26.29 -4.54 -15.93
CA TYR A 641 26.45 -4.89 -17.35
C TYR A 641 25.24 -4.51 -18.21
N SER A 642 24.12 -4.09 -17.62
CA SER A 642 22.86 -3.80 -18.31
C SER A 642 22.66 -2.31 -18.65
N THR A 643 23.69 -1.47 -18.65
CA THR A 643 23.60 0.01 -18.68
C THR A 643 22.88 0.67 -19.88
N SER A 644 22.41 -0.10 -20.87
CA SER A 644 21.73 0.43 -22.07
C SER A 644 20.62 -0.50 -22.59
N CYS A 645 20.00 -1.32 -21.72
CA CYS A 645 18.96 -2.29 -22.08
C CYS A 645 17.64 -1.95 -21.37
N ASP A 646 16.49 -2.32 -21.96
CA ASP A 646 15.20 -2.35 -21.26
C ASP A 646 15.27 -3.35 -20.09
N GLY A 647 14.65 -3.04 -18.94
CA GLY A 647 14.70 -3.91 -17.74
C GLY A 647 15.65 -3.45 -16.63
N VAL A 648 16.40 -2.36 -16.82
CA VAL A 648 17.33 -1.81 -15.80
C VAL A 648 16.60 -1.31 -14.56
N GLN A 649 15.43 -0.71 -14.75
CA GLN A 649 14.62 -0.21 -13.64
C GLN A 649 14.13 -1.38 -12.78
N GLU A 650 13.60 -2.43 -13.40
CA GLU A 650 13.11 -3.63 -12.73
C GLU A 650 14.23 -4.39 -12.04
N LEU A 651 15.44 -4.43 -12.64
CA LEU A 651 16.64 -4.94 -12.00
C LEU A 651 17.04 -4.14 -10.77
N GLN A 652 16.97 -2.81 -10.84
CA GLN A 652 17.27 -1.92 -9.72
C GLN A 652 16.23 -2.08 -8.60
N GLU A 653 14.94 -2.14 -8.93
CA GLU A 653 13.85 -2.37 -7.99
C GLU A 653 13.95 -3.76 -7.34
N ALA A 654 14.31 -4.79 -8.11
CA ALA A 654 14.57 -6.13 -7.60
C ALA A 654 15.77 -6.14 -6.64
N LEU A 655 16.84 -5.41 -6.95
CA LEU A 655 18.00 -5.27 -6.08
C LEU A 655 17.60 -4.62 -4.75
N VAL A 656 16.84 -3.52 -4.81
CA VAL A 656 16.32 -2.84 -3.61
C VAL A 656 15.44 -3.80 -2.80
N ALA A 657 14.52 -4.51 -3.44
CA ALA A 657 13.64 -5.47 -2.76
C ALA A 657 14.42 -6.59 -2.03
N MET A 658 15.47 -7.14 -2.66
CA MET A 658 16.30 -8.17 -2.03
C MET A 658 17.18 -7.62 -0.90
N LEU A 659 17.64 -6.37 -1.02
CA LEU A 659 18.35 -5.68 0.07
C LEU A 659 17.42 -5.40 1.26
N ASP A 660 16.18 -4.97 0.99
CA ASP A 660 15.16 -4.74 2.01
C ASP A 660 14.75 -6.05 2.71
N LEU A 661 14.63 -7.15 1.96
CA LEU A 661 14.42 -8.47 2.55
C LEU A 661 15.59 -8.88 3.44
N LEU A 662 16.84 -8.74 2.98
CA LEU A 662 18.02 -9.05 3.79
C LEU A 662 18.06 -8.23 5.08
N LYS A 663 17.75 -6.93 4.99
CA LYS A 663 17.64 -6.05 6.14
C LYS A 663 16.53 -6.51 7.08
N SER A 664 15.35 -6.78 6.56
CA SER A 664 14.18 -7.28 7.31
C SER A 664 14.52 -8.56 8.07
N VAL A 665 15.11 -9.55 7.39
CA VAL A 665 15.53 -10.81 8.00
C VAL A 665 16.56 -10.56 9.09
N ASN A 666 17.55 -9.70 8.84
CA ASN A 666 18.56 -9.33 9.83
C ASN A 666 17.95 -8.62 11.06
N ASP A 667 17.01 -7.71 10.87
CA ASP A 667 16.35 -6.99 11.97
C ASP A 667 15.46 -7.93 12.77
N SER A 668 14.77 -8.86 12.11
CA SER A 668 13.99 -9.94 12.72
C SER A 668 14.83 -10.91 13.55
N MET A 669 16.11 -11.12 13.20
CA MET A 669 17.05 -11.88 14.04
C MET A 669 17.31 -11.22 15.39
N HIS A 670 17.18 -9.89 15.50
CA HIS A 670 17.29 -9.20 16.79
C HIS A 670 15.99 -9.30 17.60
N GLN A 671 14.83 -9.37 16.95
CA GLN A 671 13.53 -9.56 17.62
C GLN A 671 13.48 -10.85 18.45
N ILE A 672 13.97 -11.97 17.93
CA ILE A 672 13.97 -13.26 18.66
C ILE A 672 14.83 -13.24 19.94
N SER A 673 15.69 -12.23 20.11
CA SER A 673 16.52 -12.06 21.30
C SER A 673 15.91 -11.11 22.35
N ILE A 674 14.68 -10.62 22.11
CA ILE A 674 13.91 -9.84 23.08
C ILE A 674 13.31 -10.77 24.13
N THR A 675 13.51 -10.44 25.41
CA THR A 675 13.06 -11.20 26.58
C THR A 675 12.24 -10.31 27.52
N GLY A 676 11.26 -10.90 28.21
CA GLY A 676 10.45 -10.22 29.22
C GLY A 676 9.32 -9.33 28.68
N TYR A 677 8.91 -9.53 27.42
CA TYR A 677 7.68 -8.96 26.88
C TYR A 677 6.51 -9.91 27.18
N ASP A 678 5.44 -9.38 27.74
CA ASP A 678 4.23 -10.13 28.12
C ASP A 678 3.16 -9.94 27.03
N GLY A 679 3.33 -10.66 25.92
CA GLY A 679 2.50 -10.57 24.72
C GLY A 679 3.18 -11.22 23.51
N ASP A 680 2.48 -11.31 22.38
CA ASP A 680 3.07 -11.77 21.12
C ASP A 680 3.65 -10.59 20.34
N LEU A 681 4.98 -10.58 20.16
CA LEU A 681 5.67 -9.54 19.37
C LEU A 681 5.22 -9.52 17.91
N SER A 682 4.67 -10.63 17.39
CA SER A 682 4.15 -10.74 16.03
C SER A 682 2.93 -9.83 15.79
N GLU A 683 2.16 -9.52 16.83
CA GLU A 683 0.98 -8.65 16.74
C GLU A 683 1.34 -7.18 16.47
N LEU A 684 2.56 -6.77 16.82
CA LEU A 684 3.08 -5.42 16.62
C LEU A 684 3.37 -5.11 15.14
N GLY A 685 3.33 -6.12 14.26
CA GLY A 685 3.62 -6.03 12.83
C GLY A 685 5.09 -6.30 12.52
N LYS A 686 5.52 -5.90 11.34
CA LYS A 686 6.92 -6.09 10.89
C LYS A 686 7.88 -5.16 11.62
N VAL A 687 9.10 -5.63 11.94
CA VAL A 687 10.19 -4.76 12.39
C VAL A 687 10.76 -4.00 11.20
N LEU A 688 10.73 -2.67 11.27
CA LEU A 688 11.17 -1.77 10.20
C LEU A 688 12.60 -1.28 10.43
N MET A 689 12.96 -1.03 11.69
CA MET A 689 14.30 -0.61 12.10
C MET A 689 14.63 -1.06 13.52
N GLN A 690 15.92 -1.31 13.79
CA GLN A 690 16.44 -1.42 15.15
C GLN A 690 17.77 -0.67 15.31
N GLY A 691 18.11 -0.30 16.55
CA GLY A 691 19.33 0.45 16.83
C GLY A 691 19.54 0.78 18.30
N SER A 692 20.79 1.05 18.67
CA SER A 692 21.16 1.47 20.03
C SER A 692 21.31 2.98 20.14
N PHE A 693 20.64 3.57 21.12
CA PHE A 693 20.55 5.01 21.32
C PHE A 693 20.78 5.41 22.79
N SER A 694 21.30 6.62 22.97
CA SER A 694 21.21 7.32 24.25
C SER A 694 19.86 8.02 24.34
N VAL A 695 19.06 7.66 25.34
CA VAL A 695 17.69 8.16 25.52
C VAL A 695 17.55 8.89 26.85
N TRP A 696 16.97 10.09 26.81
CA TRP A 696 16.52 10.83 27.99
C TRP A 696 14.99 10.84 28.01
N ALA A 697 14.38 10.51 29.15
CA ALA A 697 12.93 10.56 29.33
C ALA A 697 12.53 11.76 30.19
N GLY A 698 11.49 12.49 29.78
CA GLY A 698 10.85 13.55 30.54
C GLY A 698 9.34 13.28 30.63
N HIS A 699 8.80 13.24 31.85
CA HIS A 699 7.36 13.12 32.09
C HIS A 699 6.79 14.44 32.57
N ARG A 700 5.66 14.85 32.01
CA ARG A 700 4.96 16.08 32.39
C ARG A 700 4.03 15.84 33.59
N LYS A 701 4.55 15.45 34.75
CA LYS A 701 3.77 15.44 36.00
C LYS A 701 3.87 16.80 36.71
N GLY A 702 2.89 17.67 36.48
CA GLY A 702 2.62 18.88 37.27
C GLY A 702 3.07 20.23 36.66
N PRO A 703 2.62 21.38 37.24
CA PRO A 703 2.80 22.71 36.67
C PRO A 703 4.24 23.26 36.78
N THR A 704 5.21 22.45 37.22
CA THR A 704 6.59 22.88 37.47
C THR A 704 7.56 22.28 36.45
N LYS A 705 7.88 23.11 35.45
CA LYS A 705 9.19 23.23 34.78
C LYS A 705 9.79 21.97 34.14
N MET A 706 9.47 21.78 32.87
CA MET A 706 10.33 21.16 31.85
C MET A 706 11.59 22.02 31.62
N LYS A 707 12.49 22.11 32.61
CA LYS A 707 13.64 23.03 32.53
C LYS A 707 15.02 22.43 32.77
N ASP A 708 15.19 21.12 32.93
CA ASP A 708 16.53 20.51 32.86
C ASP A 708 16.51 18.99 32.59
N LEU A 709 16.32 18.58 31.33
CA LEU A 709 16.71 17.22 30.92
C LEU A 709 18.24 17.02 30.98
N ALA A 710 19.03 18.10 31.01
CA ALA A 710 20.49 18.09 31.09
C ALA A 710 21.03 17.52 32.41
N ARG A 711 20.20 17.41 33.47
CA ARG A 711 20.61 16.87 34.78
C ARG A 711 20.51 15.34 34.90
N PHE A 712 19.91 14.65 33.94
CA PHE A 712 19.77 13.19 33.98
C PHE A 712 20.76 12.50 33.05
N LYS A 713 21.47 11.48 33.57
CA LYS A 713 22.37 10.63 32.79
C LYS A 713 21.56 9.89 31.71
N PRO A 714 21.97 9.93 30.43
CA PRO A 714 21.26 9.21 29.38
C PRO A 714 21.20 7.72 29.70
N MET A 715 20.05 7.13 29.42
CA MET A 715 19.87 5.69 29.46
C MET A 715 20.25 5.09 28.12
N GLN A 716 21.07 4.04 28.11
CA GLN A 716 21.27 3.24 26.91
C GLN A 716 20.03 2.38 26.67
N ARG A 717 19.42 2.54 25.50
CA ARG A 717 18.26 1.77 25.05
C ARG A 717 18.50 1.29 23.64
N HIS A 718 18.11 0.05 23.40
CA HIS A 718 17.99 -0.51 22.07
C HIS A 718 16.52 -0.39 21.67
N LEU A 719 16.25 0.33 20.59
CA LEU A 719 14.90 0.60 20.11
C LEU A 719 14.58 -0.34 18.95
N PHE A 720 13.36 -0.85 18.93
CA PHE A 720 12.79 -1.62 17.82
C PHE A 720 11.55 -0.88 17.32
N LEU A 721 11.60 -0.41 16.09
CA LEU A 721 10.48 0.24 15.42
C LEU A 721 9.67 -0.82 14.67
N TYR A 722 8.47 -1.10 15.14
CA TYR A 722 7.47 -1.91 14.46
C TYR A 722 6.45 -1.02 13.74
N GLU A 723 5.67 -1.61 12.83
CA GLU A 723 4.57 -0.92 12.15
C GLU A 723 3.54 -0.31 13.11
N LYS A 724 3.23 -1.01 14.22
CA LYS A 724 2.20 -0.58 15.18
C LYS A 724 2.76 -0.07 16.51
N ALA A 725 4.04 -0.28 16.80
CA ALA A 725 4.64 0.12 18.08
C ALA A 725 6.13 0.46 17.99
N LEU A 726 6.60 1.30 18.92
CA LEU A 726 8.02 1.52 19.19
C LEU A 726 8.39 0.85 20.52
N VAL A 727 9.23 -0.17 20.49
CA VAL A 727 9.62 -0.97 21.66
C VAL A 727 11.00 -0.56 22.17
N PHE A 728 11.09 -0.33 23.48
CA PHE A 728 12.31 0.06 24.19
C PHE A 728 12.86 -1.14 24.96
N CYS A 729 14.09 -1.50 24.65
CA CYS A 729 14.81 -2.59 25.30
C CYS A 729 16.12 -2.10 25.96
N LYS A 730 16.59 -2.84 26.96
CA LYS A 730 17.95 -2.72 27.51
C LYS A 730 18.77 -3.90 26.99
N LYS A 731 19.84 -3.60 26.24
CA LYS A 731 20.82 -4.62 25.82
C LYS A 731 21.48 -5.23 27.07
N ARG A 732 21.51 -6.56 27.15
CA ARG A 732 22.28 -7.33 28.12
C ARG A 732 23.50 -7.93 27.41
N GLU A 733 24.62 -7.90 28.10
CA GLU A 733 25.79 -8.68 27.73
C GLU A 733 25.84 -9.87 28.69
N GLU A 734 25.53 -11.06 28.22
CA GLU A 734 25.68 -12.27 29.03
C GLU A 734 27.18 -12.56 29.24
N HIS A 735 27.60 -12.57 30.51
CA HIS A 735 28.95 -12.95 30.93
C HIS A 735 28.94 -14.44 31.34
N GLY A 736 28.61 -15.32 30.39
CA GLY A 736 28.69 -16.78 30.58
C GLY A 736 29.83 -17.39 29.77
N ASP A 737 30.42 -18.49 30.25
CA ASP A 737 31.51 -19.27 29.61
C ASP A 737 31.07 -20.02 28.33
N GLY A 738 30.05 -19.53 27.63
CA GLY A 738 29.55 -20.09 26.38
C GLY A 738 29.94 -19.25 25.17
N TYR A 739 30.35 -19.91 24.08
CA TYR A 739 30.69 -19.30 22.78
C TYR A 739 29.50 -18.60 22.06
N ASP A 740 28.33 -18.48 22.69
CA ASP A 740 27.15 -17.80 22.13
C ASP A 740 27.12 -16.32 22.57
N LYS A 741 27.91 -15.48 21.87
CA LYS A 741 27.91 -14.01 22.02
C LYS A 741 26.68 -13.37 21.35
N THR A 742 25.49 -13.95 21.47
CA THR A 742 24.27 -13.32 20.97
C THR A 742 23.80 -12.27 21.98
N SER A 743 23.69 -11.01 21.53
CA SER A 743 23.21 -9.92 22.38
C SER A 743 21.74 -10.15 22.73
N SER A 744 21.40 -10.29 24.01
CA SER A 744 20.01 -10.38 24.45
C SER A 744 19.46 -9.00 24.80
N TYR A 745 18.17 -8.79 24.56
CA TYR A 745 17.49 -7.51 24.80
C TYR A 745 16.39 -7.72 25.82
N SER A 746 16.42 -7.00 26.94
CA SER A 746 15.30 -7.03 27.90
C SER A 746 14.33 -5.91 27.64
N PHE A 747 13.07 -6.27 27.43
CA PHE A 747 11.96 -5.35 27.32
C PHE A 747 11.90 -4.38 28.51
N LYS A 748 11.55 -3.12 28.24
CA LYS A 748 11.36 -2.08 29.25
C LYS A 748 10.06 -1.32 29.09
N HIS A 749 9.70 -0.96 27.87
CA HIS A 749 8.54 -0.14 27.59
C HIS A 749 8.17 -0.24 26.11
N PHE A 750 6.94 0.13 25.74
CA PHE A 750 6.56 0.31 24.34
C PHE A 750 5.59 1.47 24.20
N LEU A 751 5.63 2.13 23.05
CA LEU A 751 4.71 3.19 22.65
C LEU A 751 3.90 2.71 21.46
N LYS A 752 2.58 2.79 21.52
CA LYS A 752 1.73 2.51 20.35
C LYS A 752 1.85 3.64 19.34
N MET A 753 2.07 3.32 18.06
CA MET A 753 2.35 4.34 17.05
C MET A 753 1.20 5.34 16.86
N ASN A 754 -0.05 4.95 17.17
CA ASN A 754 -1.25 5.79 17.06
C ASN A 754 -1.24 7.06 17.92
N ALA A 755 -0.41 7.12 18.96
CA ALA A 755 -0.28 8.28 19.84
C ALA A 755 1.17 8.78 19.93
N VAL A 756 2.04 8.32 19.02
CA VAL A 756 3.42 8.78 18.90
C VAL A 756 3.48 9.99 17.98
N GLY A 757 4.31 10.97 18.35
CA GLY A 757 4.75 12.03 17.44
C GLY A 757 6.24 12.30 17.59
N ILE A 758 6.79 13.08 16.66
CA ILE A 758 8.23 13.34 16.57
C ILE A 758 8.56 14.84 16.57
N THR A 759 9.78 15.19 16.94
CA THR A 759 10.36 16.53 16.74
C THR A 759 11.77 16.35 16.22
N GLU A 760 12.00 16.76 14.98
CA GLU A 760 13.25 16.50 14.26
C GLU A 760 14.46 17.24 14.85
N ASN A 761 14.26 18.47 15.34
CA ASN A 761 15.35 19.35 15.73
C ASN A 761 15.34 19.64 17.22
N VAL A 762 16.40 19.21 17.91
CA VAL A 762 16.66 19.50 19.32
C VAL A 762 17.83 20.48 19.40
N LYS A 763 17.66 21.57 20.18
CA LYS A 763 18.70 22.59 20.33
C LYS A 763 19.97 21.98 20.96
N GLY A 764 21.12 22.22 20.33
CA GLY A 764 22.44 21.90 20.86
C GLY A 764 23.09 20.59 20.37
N ASP A 765 22.39 19.72 19.63
CA ASP A 765 23.00 18.54 18.99
C ASP A 765 22.18 18.09 17.76
N HIS A 766 22.80 18.15 16.58
CA HIS A 766 22.16 17.78 15.32
C HIS A 766 21.83 16.29 15.20
N ARG A 767 22.41 15.43 16.05
CA ARG A 767 22.13 13.98 16.11
C ARG A 767 20.96 13.63 17.02
N LYS A 768 20.37 14.62 17.70
CA LYS A 768 19.22 14.42 18.58
C LYS A 768 17.90 14.71 17.86
N PHE A 769 16.89 13.95 18.23
CA PHE A 769 15.48 14.15 17.88
C PHE A 769 14.61 13.76 19.09
N GLU A 770 13.35 14.19 19.12
CA GLU A 770 12.41 13.83 20.19
C GLU A 770 11.33 12.90 19.65
N ILE A 771 10.95 11.92 20.45
CA ILE A 771 9.77 11.08 20.28
C ILE A 771 8.86 11.39 21.46
N TRP A 772 7.67 11.90 21.22
CA TRP A 772 6.72 12.24 22.26
C TRP A 772 5.46 11.38 22.14
N TYR A 773 4.80 11.13 23.25
CA TYR A 773 3.62 10.26 23.33
C TYR A 773 2.45 10.98 24.01
N SER A 774 1.22 10.70 23.60
CA SER A 774 -0.02 11.21 24.22
C SER A 774 0.01 12.73 24.45
N GLY A 775 0.11 13.53 23.37
CA GLY A 775 0.12 14.99 23.50
C GLY A 775 1.32 15.58 24.26
N ARG A 776 2.48 14.91 24.21
CA ARG A 776 3.73 15.26 24.94
C ARG A 776 3.66 15.07 26.47
N GLU A 777 2.80 14.18 26.96
CA GLU A 777 2.83 13.74 28.36
C GLU A 777 4.14 13.02 28.69
N GLU A 778 4.64 12.23 27.74
CA GLU A 778 5.97 11.63 27.77
C GLU A 778 6.80 12.14 26.60
N VAL A 779 8.04 12.54 26.86
CA VAL A 779 8.98 13.01 25.83
C VAL A 779 10.30 12.25 25.99
N TYR A 780 10.71 11.58 24.93
CA TYR A 780 11.95 10.83 24.82
C TYR A 780 12.89 11.57 23.87
N VAL A 781 13.97 12.16 24.39
CA VAL A 781 15.04 12.71 23.54
C VAL A 781 15.97 11.56 23.17
N VAL A 782 16.11 11.29 21.88
CA VAL A 782 16.89 10.18 21.33
C VAL A 782 18.10 10.74 20.60
N GLN A 783 19.30 10.30 20.95
CA GLN A 783 20.55 10.65 20.27
C GLN A 783 21.06 9.47 19.45
N ALA A 784 21.11 9.66 18.12
CA ALA A 784 21.71 8.72 17.19
C ALA A 784 23.24 8.81 17.19
N GLN A 785 23.90 7.75 16.71
CA GLN A 785 25.36 7.72 16.58
C GLN A 785 25.84 8.69 15.48
N THR A 786 25.12 8.73 14.36
CA THR A 786 25.36 9.59 13.20
C THR A 786 24.10 10.36 12.81
N VAL A 787 24.27 11.44 12.05
CA VAL A 787 23.14 12.23 11.51
C VAL A 787 22.35 11.38 10.50
N ASP A 788 23.02 10.59 9.67
CA ASP A 788 22.36 9.72 8.69
C ASP A 788 21.45 8.69 9.37
N LEU A 789 21.89 8.12 10.49
CA LEU A 789 21.06 7.19 11.28
C LEU A 789 19.83 7.90 11.85
N LYS A 790 19.98 9.14 12.35
CA LYS A 790 18.84 9.96 12.78
C LYS A 790 17.86 10.18 11.62
N MET A 791 18.35 10.58 10.44
CA MET A 791 17.49 10.86 9.29
C MET A 791 16.76 9.62 8.80
N ALA A 792 17.44 8.46 8.77
CA ALA A 792 16.82 7.18 8.43
C ALA A 792 15.66 6.84 9.39
N TRP A 793 15.86 7.02 10.69
CA TRP A 793 14.81 6.78 11.70
C TRP A 793 13.64 7.76 11.58
N LEU A 794 13.90 9.04 11.38
CA LEU A 794 12.85 10.05 11.21
C LEU A 794 12.01 9.78 9.96
N ASN A 795 12.65 9.41 8.84
CA ASN A 795 11.94 9.11 7.60
C ASN A 795 11.05 7.87 7.76
N GLU A 796 11.52 6.82 8.44
CA GLU A 796 10.71 5.63 8.65
C GLU A 796 9.53 5.87 9.59
N ILE A 797 9.74 6.62 10.68
CA ILE A 797 8.64 7.02 11.58
C ILE A 797 7.62 7.90 10.84
N ARG A 798 8.06 8.84 10.00
CA ARG A 798 7.16 9.67 9.18
C ARG A 798 6.29 8.83 8.25
N LYS A 799 6.84 7.80 7.59
CA LYS A 799 6.06 6.89 6.73
C LYS A 799 4.93 6.21 7.51
N ILE A 800 5.19 5.77 8.74
CA ILE A 800 4.17 5.14 9.59
C ILE A 800 3.09 6.16 9.98
N LEU A 801 3.49 7.34 10.44
CA LEU A 801 2.55 8.39 10.84
C LEU A 801 1.68 8.87 9.67
N PHE A 802 2.25 8.97 8.48
CA PHE A 802 1.52 9.33 7.25
C PHE A 802 0.46 8.27 6.90
N LYS A 803 0.85 6.99 6.88
CA LYS A 803 -0.09 5.87 6.67
C LYS A 803 -1.22 5.86 7.71
N GLN A 804 -0.92 6.15 8.97
CA GLN A 804 -1.94 6.24 10.02
C GLN A 804 -2.88 7.42 9.84
N GLN A 805 -2.39 8.56 9.37
CA GLN A 805 -3.22 9.72 9.07
C GLN A 805 -4.21 9.42 7.93
N GLU A 806 -3.80 8.66 6.90
CA GLU A 806 -4.70 8.16 5.86
C GLU A 806 -5.76 7.20 6.41
N LEU A 807 -5.36 6.25 7.28
CA LEU A 807 -6.28 5.33 7.95
C LEU A 807 -7.30 6.06 8.84
N ILE A 808 -6.87 7.07 9.61
CA ILE A 808 -7.75 7.89 10.47
C ILE A 808 -8.72 8.71 9.63
N LYS A 809 -8.28 9.27 8.48
CA LYS A 809 -9.18 9.95 7.53
C LYS A 809 -10.24 8.99 6.99
N GLY A 810 -9.88 7.73 6.71
CA GLY A 810 -10.83 6.68 6.33
C GLY A 810 -11.79 6.26 7.46
N THR A 811 -11.32 6.22 8.72
CA THR A 811 -12.18 5.89 9.88
C THR A 811 -13.06 7.07 10.31
N PHE A 812 -12.68 8.31 10.03
CA PHE A 812 -13.47 9.51 10.32
C PHE A 812 -14.79 9.52 9.53
N ALA A 813 -14.78 9.00 8.28
CA ALA A 813 -15.98 8.78 7.49
C ALA A 813 -16.92 7.73 8.12
N GLN A 814 -16.37 6.66 8.72
CA GLN A 814 -17.15 5.67 9.49
C GLN A 814 -17.65 6.22 10.84
N PHE A 815 -16.86 7.08 11.50
CA PHE A 815 -17.21 7.67 12.79
C PHE A 815 -18.38 8.65 12.69
N LEU A 816 -18.46 9.42 11.59
CA LEU A 816 -19.61 10.29 11.27
C LEU A 816 -20.91 9.49 11.11
N CYS A 817 -20.84 8.29 10.53
CA CYS A 817 -21.98 7.39 10.37
C CYS A 817 -22.43 6.77 11.72
N GLY A 818 -21.47 6.42 12.59
CA GLY A 818 -21.76 5.89 13.94
C GLY A 818 -22.24 6.94 14.96
N PHE A 819 -21.78 8.19 14.85
CA PHE A 819 -22.23 9.29 15.71
C PHE A 819 -23.69 9.67 15.45
N HIS A 820 -24.16 9.49 14.21
CA HIS A 820 -25.56 9.71 13.81
C HIS A 820 -26.52 8.83 14.62
N SER A 821 -26.20 7.53 14.71
CA SER A 821 -26.99 6.53 15.44
C SER A 821 -26.97 6.73 16.97
N ALA A 822 -25.82 7.12 17.54
CA ALA A 822 -25.69 7.37 18.97
C ALA A 822 -26.38 8.68 19.41
N ALA A 823 -26.36 9.71 18.56
CA ALA A 823 -27.05 10.98 18.82
C ALA A 823 -28.57 10.86 18.68
N GLU A 824 -29.07 10.11 17.68
CA GLU A 824 -30.49 9.76 17.58
C GLU A 824 -30.96 8.93 18.77
N ALA A 825 -30.21 7.90 19.19
CA ALA A 825 -30.56 7.07 20.33
C ALA A 825 -30.55 7.84 21.67
N PHE A 826 -29.62 8.78 21.86
CA PHE A 826 -29.56 9.61 23.06
C PHE A 826 -30.69 10.66 23.11
N LEU A 827 -31.10 11.20 21.95
CA LEU A 827 -32.21 12.16 21.85
C LEU A 827 -33.57 11.47 21.93
N LEU A 828 -33.73 10.26 21.38
CA LEU A 828 -34.95 9.45 21.48
C LEU A 828 -35.16 8.83 22.87
N ALA A 829 -34.08 8.60 23.63
CA ALA A 829 -34.17 8.06 25.00
C ALA A 829 -34.44 9.13 26.08
N HIS A 830 -34.33 10.41 25.73
CA HIS A 830 -34.57 11.55 26.62
C HIS A 830 -35.72 12.46 26.16
N CYS A 831 -36.33 12.16 25.01
CA CYS A 831 -37.72 12.52 24.68
C CYS A 831 -38.65 11.44 25.21
#